data_AF-M5CCR4-F1
#
_entry.id   AF-M5CCR4-F1
#
_cell.length_a   1.000
_cell.length_b   1.000
_cell.length_c   1.000
_cell.angle_alpha   90.00
_cell.angle_beta   90.00
_cell.angle_gamma   90.00
#
_symmetry.space_group_name_H-M   'P 1'
#
loop_
_entity.id
_entity.type
_entity.pdbx_description
1 polymer ?
#
loop_
_entity_poly.entity_id
_entity_poly.type
_entity_poly.pdbx_seq_one_letter_code
_entity_poly.pdbx_strand_id
1 'polypeptide(L)'
;MDLLRVLQSPDLDVRRKCLGIALGMVTSRNVEEVVGLLKKALARTTEAEAEKTPGTTEYRQLLIQSIHVCAIKFSEVAASVVHALMEFLGDTNNPAAVDVVAFVREVVEKFPNLRGAITSRLLETFGEIKSGKVFRGGLWIVGEYCSDAPEIEGVFEKIREVLGEIPILAAEQRLLDAATAAAAEDGADKDKKETTKSSAPRVLADGTYATETAYSNNGARLEAVKNANKPPLRALILGGDFYTGSVLAATLTKLVLRYGEAEGVDAKRANSLRAEAMLIMTSLIRVGQSQFVTVPIDEDSQERIMNCVQTLASAELAKNTRVREMFLKDTKAAYAKMVAHEEKKTAEKKARDTKKSAIQADDLITFRQFTKKATNEGLDDYELEVSRATGAAEVGSSVISNLSRVVQLTGFSDPVYAEAYVKIQGFDILLDVLIVNQTTDTLQNLVIEFATLGDVKLVERPTTHTLAPHSFHSVKATIKVSSTETGVIFGNIIWEAGTSETCVVLNDIHIDIMDYIKPAYCNEAQFRSMWTEFEWENRVNVNTTITDLRTYLNHIMKSTNMSCLTPEAALSGDCDFLSANMYARSLFGEDALANLSIEKIEGTGNIQGHVRIRSKTQGIALSLGDKITLAQKEVAPLA
;
A
#
# COMPACT_ATOMS: atom_id res chain seq x y z
N MET A 1 -7.68 -29.30 -2.57
CA MET A 1 -7.75 -29.48 -1.11
C MET A 1 -6.39 -29.75 -0.49
N ASP A 2 -5.58 -30.68 -1.02
CA ASP A 2 -4.24 -30.96 -0.46
C ASP A 2 -3.28 -29.76 -0.47
N LEU A 3 -3.39 -28.90 -1.49
CA LEU A 3 -2.63 -27.65 -1.56
C LEU A 3 -2.89 -26.74 -0.34
N LEU A 4 -4.12 -26.70 0.18
CA LEU A 4 -4.47 -25.88 1.35
C LEU A 4 -3.85 -26.39 2.66
N ARG A 5 -3.29 -27.61 2.70
CA ARG A 5 -2.50 -28.08 3.85
C ARG A 5 -1.20 -27.28 4.02
N VAL A 6 -0.68 -26.72 2.93
CA VAL A 6 0.51 -25.85 2.91
C VAL A 6 0.28 -24.55 3.71
N LEU A 7 -0.96 -24.19 4.01
CA LEU A 7 -1.29 -23.07 4.91
C LEU A 7 -0.74 -23.24 6.33
N GLN A 8 -0.37 -24.47 6.74
CA GLN A 8 0.31 -24.74 8.01
C GLN A 8 1.80 -24.35 8.01
N SER A 9 2.40 -24.08 6.85
CA SER A 9 3.79 -23.62 6.74
C SER A 9 3.98 -22.31 7.52
N PRO A 10 5.12 -22.05 8.20
CA PRO A 10 5.35 -20.81 8.93
C PRO A 10 5.60 -19.58 8.02
N ASP A 11 5.99 -19.79 6.76
CA ASP A 11 6.38 -18.72 5.82
C ASP A 11 5.17 -18.08 5.12
N LEU A 12 5.06 -16.75 5.20
CA LEU A 12 3.99 -15.95 4.59
C LEU A 12 4.04 -15.97 3.05
N ASP A 13 5.22 -15.96 2.43
CA ASP A 13 5.35 -15.94 0.98
C ASP A 13 4.88 -17.25 0.36
N VAL A 14 5.18 -18.36 1.03
CA VAL A 14 4.66 -19.69 0.66
C VAL A 14 3.14 -19.71 0.78
N ARG A 15 2.58 -19.19 1.88
CA ARG A 15 1.13 -19.08 2.07
C ARG A 15 0.47 -18.22 0.99
N ARG A 16 1.07 -17.08 0.62
CA ARG A 16 0.58 -16.16 -0.42
C ARG A 16 0.57 -16.82 -1.80
N LYS A 17 1.65 -17.49 -2.20
CA LYS A 17 1.72 -18.23 -3.46
C LYS A 17 0.71 -19.38 -3.50
N CYS A 18 0.61 -20.13 -2.39
CA CYS A 18 -0.34 -21.21 -2.25
C CYS A 18 -1.79 -20.72 -2.40
N LEU A 19 -2.17 -19.64 -1.72
CA LEU A 19 -3.51 -19.05 -1.86
C LEU A 19 -3.75 -18.52 -3.26
N GLY A 20 -2.75 -17.89 -3.90
CA GLY A 20 -2.85 -17.44 -5.30
C GLY A 20 -3.20 -18.58 -6.25
N ILE A 21 -2.52 -19.73 -6.14
CA ILE A 21 -2.82 -20.93 -6.94
C ILE A 21 -4.20 -21.49 -6.58
N ALA A 22 -4.50 -21.63 -5.29
CA ALA A 22 -5.76 -22.18 -4.81
C ALA A 22 -6.96 -21.37 -5.34
N LEU A 23 -6.90 -20.03 -5.27
CA LEU A 23 -7.93 -19.11 -5.76
C LEU A 23 -8.16 -19.16 -7.28
N GLY A 24 -7.16 -19.63 -8.03
CA GLY A 24 -7.26 -19.91 -9.48
C GLY A 24 -7.99 -21.22 -9.79
N MET A 25 -7.98 -22.19 -8.86
CA MET A 25 -8.59 -23.52 -9.02
C MET A 25 -9.98 -23.64 -8.36
N VAL A 26 -10.52 -22.56 -7.79
CA VAL A 26 -11.85 -22.57 -7.17
C VAL A 26 -12.93 -22.58 -8.25
N THR A 27 -13.91 -23.46 -8.07
CA THR A 27 -15.10 -23.62 -8.90
C THR A 27 -16.35 -23.63 -8.01
N SER A 28 -17.54 -23.48 -8.60
CA SER A 28 -18.80 -23.53 -7.84
C SER A 28 -19.01 -24.84 -7.06
N ARG A 29 -18.37 -25.94 -7.48
CA ARG A 29 -18.49 -27.24 -6.80
C ARG A 29 -17.65 -27.37 -5.54
N ASN A 30 -16.51 -26.66 -5.46
CA ASN A 30 -15.55 -26.82 -4.36
C ASN A 30 -15.48 -25.59 -3.44
N VAL A 31 -16.13 -24.49 -3.82
CA VAL A 31 -16.04 -23.20 -3.10
C VAL A 31 -16.50 -23.31 -1.66
N GLU A 32 -17.55 -24.07 -1.38
CA GLU A 32 -18.08 -24.22 -0.02
C GLU A 32 -17.07 -24.88 0.92
N GLU A 33 -16.42 -25.96 0.47
CA GLU A 33 -15.38 -26.64 1.24
C GLU A 33 -14.12 -25.79 1.40
N VAL A 34 -13.69 -25.08 0.34
CA VAL A 34 -12.53 -24.19 0.36
C VAL A 34 -12.77 -23.04 1.34
N VAL A 35 -13.94 -22.39 1.27
CA VAL A 35 -14.31 -21.32 2.20
C VAL A 35 -14.46 -21.85 3.62
N GLY A 36 -15.02 -23.05 3.81
CA GLY A 36 -15.09 -23.70 5.12
C GLY A 36 -13.71 -23.90 5.75
N LEU A 37 -12.72 -24.36 4.97
CA LEU A 37 -11.33 -24.46 5.42
C LEU A 37 -10.71 -23.10 5.74
N LEU A 38 -10.92 -22.09 4.89
CA LEU A 38 -10.38 -20.75 5.12
C LEU A 38 -11.00 -20.10 6.36
N LYS A 39 -12.30 -20.27 6.61
CA LYS A 39 -12.96 -19.83 7.85
C LYS A 39 -12.38 -20.52 9.07
N LYS A 40 -12.16 -21.84 9.00
CA LYS A 40 -11.53 -22.60 10.09
C LYS A 40 -10.09 -22.14 10.34
N ALA A 41 -9.34 -21.82 9.30
CA ALA A 41 -8.01 -21.23 9.43
C ALA A 41 -8.06 -19.83 10.06
N LEU A 42 -9.01 -19.00 9.63
CA LEU A 42 -9.22 -17.66 10.17
C LEU A 42 -9.60 -17.69 11.66
N ALA A 43 -10.51 -18.57 12.06
CA ALA A 43 -10.91 -18.77 13.45
C ALA A 43 -9.78 -19.31 14.35
N ARG A 44 -8.73 -19.93 13.79
CA ARG A 44 -7.54 -20.31 14.58
C ARG A 44 -6.65 -19.11 14.89
N THR A 45 -6.75 -18.04 14.10
CA THR A 45 -5.93 -16.85 14.29
C THR A 45 -6.41 -15.93 15.41
N THR A 46 -7.61 -16.14 15.99
CA THR A 46 -8.25 -15.14 16.86
C THR A 46 -7.74 -15.09 18.29
N GLU A 47 -7.25 -16.18 18.91
CA GLU A 47 -6.98 -16.13 20.36
C GLU A 47 -5.73 -16.87 20.89
N ALA A 48 -5.10 -17.79 20.14
CA ALA A 48 -3.99 -18.61 20.69
C ALA A 48 -2.61 -18.40 20.02
N GLU A 49 -2.55 -17.85 18.81
CA GLU A 49 -1.31 -17.74 18.01
C GLU A 49 -0.85 -16.30 17.73
N ALA A 50 -1.71 -15.30 17.97
CA ALA A 50 -1.43 -13.89 17.64
C ALA A 50 -0.21 -13.30 18.38
N GLU A 51 0.10 -13.79 19.58
CA GLU A 51 1.26 -13.32 20.37
C GLU A 51 2.58 -14.07 20.09
N LYS A 52 2.54 -15.24 19.44
CA LYS A 52 3.74 -16.12 19.33
C LYS A 52 4.45 -16.08 17.99
N THR A 53 3.85 -15.54 16.94
CA THR A 53 4.46 -15.55 15.59
C THR A 53 4.35 -14.18 14.91
N PRO A 54 5.47 -13.52 14.56
CA PRO A 54 5.46 -12.29 13.77
C PRO A 54 4.83 -12.59 12.39
N GLY A 55 3.95 -11.70 11.91
CA GLY A 55 3.24 -11.86 10.64
C GLY A 55 1.84 -12.49 10.71
N THR A 56 1.33 -12.83 11.91
CA THR A 56 -0.03 -13.38 12.07
C THR A 56 -1.13 -12.42 11.59
N THR A 57 -0.95 -11.11 11.82
CA THR A 57 -1.88 -10.07 11.32
C THR A 57 -1.92 -10.02 9.79
N GLU A 58 -0.77 -10.11 9.13
CA GLU A 58 -0.68 -10.13 7.67
C GLU A 58 -1.26 -11.42 7.08
N TYR A 59 -1.05 -12.55 7.76
CA TYR A 59 -1.68 -13.81 7.39
C TYR A 59 -3.21 -13.75 7.53
N ARG A 60 -3.72 -13.17 8.63
CA ARG A 60 -5.16 -12.95 8.83
C ARG A 60 -5.74 -12.08 7.72
N GLN A 61 -5.06 -10.98 7.37
CA GLN A 61 -5.47 -10.10 6.27
C GLN A 61 -5.50 -10.86 4.94
N LEU A 62 -4.48 -11.67 4.66
CA LEU A 62 -4.39 -12.50 3.44
C LEU A 62 -5.54 -13.53 3.35
N LEU A 63 -5.92 -14.15 4.47
CA LEU A 63 -7.07 -15.05 4.54
C LEU A 63 -8.38 -14.31 4.26
N ILE A 64 -8.59 -13.14 4.87
CA ILE A 64 -9.79 -12.32 4.65
C ILE A 64 -9.90 -11.90 3.19
N GLN A 65 -8.81 -11.42 2.58
CA GLN A 65 -8.78 -11.06 1.16
C GLN A 65 -9.06 -12.27 0.26
N SER A 66 -8.56 -13.45 0.61
CA SER A 66 -8.82 -14.68 -0.14
C SER A 66 -10.30 -15.10 -0.05
N ILE A 67 -10.89 -15.01 1.14
CA ILE A 67 -12.31 -15.27 1.38
C ILE A 67 -13.19 -14.26 0.62
N HIS A 68 -12.83 -12.98 0.64
CA HIS A 68 -13.49 -11.90 -0.11
C HIS A 68 -13.54 -12.21 -1.61
N VAL A 69 -12.40 -12.58 -2.21
CA VAL A 69 -12.33 -12.96 -3.63
C VAL A 69 -13.25 -14.14 -3.95
N CYS A 70 -13.32 -15.15 -3.07
CA CYS A 70 -14.24 -16.28 -3.24
C CYS A 70 -15.70 -15.83 -3.16
N ALA A 71 -16.06 -14.98 -2.19
CA ALA A 71 -17.44 -14.55 -1.99
C ALA A 71 -17.99 -13.65 -3.11
N ILE A 72 -17.15 -12.83 -3.74
CA ILE A 72 -17.57 -12.06 -4.93
C ILE A 72 -17.77 -12.97 -6.14
N LYS A 73 -16.83 -13.91 -6.37
CA LYS A 73 -16.90 -14.80 -7.53
C LYS A 73 -18.09 -15.78 -7.43
N PHE A 74 -18.46 -16.18 -6.22
CA PHE A 74 -19.47 -17.21 -5.96
C PHE A 74 -20.51 -16.71 -4.97
N SER A 75 -21.66 -16.28 -5.49
CA SER A 75 -22.76 -15.70 -4.72
C SER A 75 -23.37 -16.64 -3.69
N GLU A 76 -23.32 -17.95 -3.92
CA GLU A 76 -23.90 -18.99 -3.06
C GLU A 76 -23.30 -18.99 -1.64
N VAL A 77 -22.02 -18.63 -1.50
CA VAL A 77 -21.31 -18.66 -0.21
C VAL A 77 -21.27 -17.28 0.47
N ALA A 78 -21.70 -16.22 -0.22
CA ALA A 78 -21.58 -14.83 0.23
C ALA A 78 -22.25 -14.60 1.60
N ALA A 79 -23.48 -15.08 1.80
CA ALA A 79 -24.21 -14.92 3.06
C ALA A 79 -23.45 -15.52 4.26
N SER A 80 -22.99 -16.77 4.11
CA SER A 80 -22.24 -17.47 5.15
C SER A 80 -20.90 -16.77 5.43
N VAL A 81 -20.25 -16.21 4.42
CA VAL A 81 -18.97 -15.48 4.56
C VAL A 81 -19.15 -14.16 5.30
N VAL A 82 -20.18 -13.38 4.96
CA VAL A 82 -20.41 -12.08 5.60
C VAL A 82 -20.60 -12.25 7.10
N HIS A 83 -21.43 -13.20 7.53
CA HIS A 83 -21.64 -13.46 8.96
C HIS A 83 -20.33 -13.80 9.68
N ALA A 84 -19.48 -14.64 9.09
CA ALA A 84 -18.20 -15.03 9.69
C ALA A 84 -17.21 -13.85 9.76
N LEU A 85 -17.18 -12.97 8.76
CA LEU A 85 -16.25 -11.84 8.73
C LEU A 85 -16.69 -10.69 9.65
N MET A 86 -17.99 -10.51 9.89
CA MET A 86 -18.51 -9.43 10.74
C MET A 86 -18.09 -9.56 12.21
N GLU A 87 -17.78 -10.77 12.69
CA GLU A 87 -17.23 -11.00 14.04
C GLU A 87 -15.86 -10.32 14.24
N PHE A 88 -15.14 -10.02 13.15
CA PHE A 88 -13.81 -9.40 13.20
C PHE A 88 -13.85 -7.86 13.18
N LEU A 89 -15.04 -7.25 13.18
CA LEU A 89 -15.21 -5.78 13.14
C LEU A 89 -14.87 -5.10 14.48
N GLY A 90 -14.97 -5.83 15.60
CA GLY A 90 -14.69 -5.31 16.94
C GLY A 90 -13.20 -5.21 17.31
N ASP A 91 -12.31 -5.82 16.53
CA ASP A 91 -10.88 -5.89 16.84
C ASP A 91 -10.17 -4.54 16.56
N THR A 92 -9.66 -3.90 17.61
CA THR A 92 -9.07 -2.55 17.58
C THR A 92 -7.82 -2.42 16.73
N ASN A 93 -7.00 -3.47 16.68
CA ASN A 93 -5.65 -3.40 16.13
C ASN A 93 -5.52 -4.06 14.74
N ASN A 94 -6.64 -4.26 14.05
CA ASN A 94 -6.65 -5.09 12.85
C ASN A 94 -6.90 -4.24 11.58
N PRO A 95 -5.88 -3.99 10.73
CA PRO A 95 -6.07 -3.43 9.39
C PRO A 95 -7.10 -4.22 8.57
N ALA A 96 -7.24 -5.52 8.84
CA ALA A 96 -8.20 -6.35 8.15
C ALA A 96 -9.66 -5.99 8.47
N ALA A 97 -9.97 -5.34 9.60
CA ALA A 97 -11.32 -4.87 9.88
C ALA A 97 -11.79 -3.82 8.85
N VAL A 98 -10.87 -3.00 8.34
CA VAL A 98 -11.17 -2.03 7.27
C VAL A 98 -11.48 -2.76 5.96
N ASP A 99 -10.69 -3.79 5.63
CA ASP A 99 -10.92 -4.64 4.47
C ASP A 99 -12.27 -5.39 4.58
N VAL A 100 -12.63 -5.87 5.78
CA VAL A 100 -13.94 -6.50 6.02
C VAL A 100 -15.09 -5.51 5.76
N VAL A 101 -15.04 -4.28 6.28
CA VAL A 101 -16.12 -3.31 6.02
C VAL A 101 -16.21 -2.93 4.55
N ALA A 102 -15.07 -2.78 3.86
CA ALA A 102 -15.05 -2.54 2.42
C ALA A 102 -15.70 -3.71 1.65
N PHE A 103 -15.43 -4.95 2.06
CA PHE A 103 -16.09 -6.14 1.52
C PHE A 103 -17.61 -6.14 1.78
N VAL A 104 -18.06 -5.89 3.01
CA VAL A 104 -19.49 -5.84 3.32
C VAL A 104 -20.17 -4.76 2.47
N ARG A 105 -19.52 -3.60 2.30
CA ARG A 105 -20.01 -2.50 1.45
C ARG A 105 -20.22 -2.93 -0.01
N GLU A 106 -19.29 -3.71 -0.56
CA GLU A 106 -19.38 -4.24 -1.93
C GLU A 106 -20.48 -5.30 -2.05
N VAL A 107 -20.59 -6.22 -1.09
CA VAL A 107 -21.60 -7.29 -1.08
C VAL A 107 -23.01 -6.73 -0.98
N VAL A 108 -23.24 -5.73 -0.13
CA VAL A 108 -24.56 -5.11 0.05
C VAL A 108 -25.05 -4.44 -1.25
N GLU A 109 -24.13 -3.91 -2.06
CA GLU A 109 -24.49 -3.37 -3.37
C GLU A 109 -24.77 -4.48 -4.39
N LYS A 110 -23.92 -5.52 -4.44
CA LYS A 110 -24.06 -6.65 -5.39
C LYS A 110 -25.25 -7.55 -5.13
N PHE A 111 -25.63 -7.75 -3.87
CA PHE A 111 -26.65 -8.73 -3.46
C PHE A 111 -27.80 -8.06 -2.70
N PRO A 112 -28.82 -7.55 -3.40
CA PRO A 112 -29.97 -6.89 -2.78
C PRO A 112 -30.70 -7.75 -1.74
N ASN A 113 -30.75 -9.07 -1.93
CA ASN A 113 -31.48 -10.00 -1.05
C ASN A 113 -30.84 -10.12 0.35
N LEU A 114 -29.55 -9.80 0.49
CA LEU A 114 -28.83 -9.92 1.76
C LEU A 114 -28.85 -8.63 2.59
N ARG A 115 -29.36 -7.53 2.04
CA ARG A 115 -29.28 -6.20 2.66
C ARG A 115 -29.85 -6.15 4.07
N GLY A 116 -31.07 -6.65 4.27
CA GLY A 116 -31.72 -6.64 5.59
C GLY A 116 -30.98 -7.48 6.64
N ALA A 117 -30.47 -8.66 6.26
CA ALA A 117 -29.69 -9.50 7.17
C ALA A 117 -28.36 -8.83 7.58
N ILE A 118 -27.72 -8.14 6.63
CA ILE A 118 -26.45 -7.44 6.87
C ILE A 118 -26.67 -6.20 7.74
N THR A 119 -27.67 -5.37 7.45
CA THR A 119 -27.97 -4.16 8.25
C THR A 119 -28.34 -4.53 9.68
N SER A 120 -29.19 -5.53 9.88
CA SER A 120 -29.56 -6.02 11.22
C SER A 120 -28.34 -6.51 12.00
N ARG A 121 -27.51 -7.37 11.41
CA ARG A 121 -26.29 -7.87 12.08
C ARG A 121 -25.28 -6.76 12.34
N LEU A 122 -25.19 -5.77 11.46
CA LEU A 122 -24.25 -4.66 11.60
C LEU A 122 -24.63 -3.79 12.79
N LEU A 123 -25.93 -3.57 13.02
CA LEU A 123 -26.45 -2.85 14.18
C LEU A 123 -26.12 -3.56 15.50
N GLU A 124 -26.17 -4.89 15.55
CA GLU A 124 -25.75 -5.65 16.73
C GLU A 124 -24.28 -5.39 17.07
N THR A 125 -23.41 -5.36 16.06
CA THR A 125 -21.96 -5.19 16.22
C THR A 125 -21.51 -3.76 16.57
N PHE A 126 -22.36 -2.74 16.44
CA PHE A 126 -21.98 -1.34 16.69
C PHE A 126 -21.44 -1.08 18.12
N GLY A 127 -21.83 -1.88 19.11
CA GLY A 127 -21.30 -1.76 20.47
C GLY A 127 -19.86 -2.25 20.64
N GLU A 128 -19.38 -3.08 19.73
CA GLU A 128 -18.06 -3.72 19.80
C GLU A 128 -17.01 -2.99 18.95
N ILE A 129 -17.44 -2.24 17.93
CA ILE A 129 -16.55 -1.49 17.05
C ILE A 129 -15.85 -0.41 17.87
N LYS A 130 -14.52 -0.32 17.73
CA LYS A 130 -13.69 0.71 18.39
C LYS A 130 -12.88 1.55 17.41
N SER A 131 -12.82 1.16 16.13
CA SER A 131 -12.08 1.86 15.08
C SER A 131 -12.98 2.84 14.32
N GLY A 132 -12.55 4.11 14.22
CA GLY A 132 -13.28 5.14 13.48
C GLY A 132 -13.44 4.82 11.98
N LYS A 133 -12.42 4.25 11.33
CA LYS A 133 -12.48 3.86 9.91
C LYS A 133 -13.58 2.82 9.65
N VAL A 134 -13.72 1.85 10.56
CA VAL A 134 -14.73 0.79 10.50
C VAL A 134 -16.12 1.36 10.75
N PHE A 135 -16.27 2.23 11.75
CA PHE A 135 -17.52 2.94 12.03
C PHE A 135 -18.02 3.76 10.84
N ARG A 136 -17.14 4.48 10.15
CA ARG A 136 -17.53 5.28 8.97
C ARG A 136 -18.16 4.42 7.88
N GLY A 137 -17.56 3.27 7.58
CA GLY A 137 -18.12 2.35 6.59
C GLY A 137 -19.40 1.70 7.07
N GLY A 138 -19.51 1.34 8.36
CA GLY A 138 -20.73 0.80 8.94
C GLY A 138 -21.90 1.80 8.91
N LEU A 139 -21.66 3.04 9.35
CA LEU A 139 -22.64 4.14 9.30
C LEU A 139 -23.09 4.43 7.88
N TRP A 140 -22.17 4.41 6.91
CA TRP A 140 -22.52 4.59 5.51
C TRP A 140 -23.45 3.48 4.99
N ILE A 141 -23.18 2.21 5.29
CA ILE A 141 -24.03 1.07 4.88
C ILE A 141 -25.44 1.23 5.47
N VAL A 142 -25.54 1.52 6.76
CA VAL A 142 -26.83 1.73 7.44
C VAL A 142 -27.58 2.92 6.83
N GLY A 143 -26.89 4.05 6.61
CA GLY A 143 -27.48 5.24 6.02
C GLY A 143 -27.94 5.06 4.57
N GLU A 144 -27.34 4.13 3.83
CA GLU A 144 -27.64 3.92 2.41
C GLU A 144 -28.63 2.79 2.13
N TYR A 145 -28.77 1.80 3.01
CA TYR A 145 -29.59 0.61 2.73
C TYR A 145 -30.75 0.38 3.72
N CYS A 146 -30.79 1.06 4.87
CA CYS A 146 -32.00 1.07 5.70
C CYS A 146 -33.10 1.87 5.00
N SER A 147 -34.21 1.20 4.73
CA SER A 147 -35.33 1.72 3.94
C SER A 147 -36.63 1.75 4.74
N ASP A 148 -36.81 0.77 5.63
CA ASP A 148 -38.04 0.57 6.36
C ASP A 148 -38.10 1.45 7.61
N ALA A 149 -39.27 2.03 7.89
CA ALA A 149 -39.51 2.84 9.08
C ALA A 149 -39.08 2.17 10.41
N PRO A 150 -39.43 0.89 10.70
CA PRO A 150 -39.01 0.24 11.95
C PRO A 150 -37.49 0.02 12.02
N GLU A 151 -36.83 -0.28 10.89
CA GLU A 151 -35.37 -0.39 10.85
C GLU A 151 -34.72 0.95 11.20
N ILE A 152 -35.22 2.05 10.63
CA ILE A 152 -34.69 3.40 10.91
C ILE A 152 -34.85 3.74 12.39
N GLU A 153 -35.98 3.42 13.02
CA GLU A 153 -36.15 3.65 14.46
C GLU A 153 -35.15 2.83 15.30
N GLY A 154 -34.93 1.56 14.95
CA GLY A 154 -33.92 0.70 15.60
C GLY A 154 -32.49 1.23 15.43
N VAL A 155 -32.17 1.83 14.28
CA VAL A 155 -30.88 2.50 14.05
C VAL A 155 -30.70 3.67 15.04
N PHE A 156 -31.72 4.50 15.22
CA PHE A 156 -31.66 5.62 16.16
C PHE A 156 -31.49 5.14 17.61
N GLU A 157 -32.18 4.07 18.01
CA GLU A 157 -31.98 3.45 19.32
C GLU A 157 -30.53 2.99 19.52
N LYS A 158 -29.96 2.28 18.55
CA LYS A 158 -28.57 1.83 18.64
C LYS A 158 -27.58 2.99 18.66
N ILE A 159 -27.81 4.05 17.88
CA ILE A 159 -26.98 5.25 17.90
C ILE A 159 -27.00 5.91 19.28
N ARG A 160 -28.14 5.94 19.99
CA ARG A 160 -28.22 6.43 21.37
C ARG A 160 -27.38 5.58 22.33
N GLU A 161 -27.43 4.26 22.20
CA GLU A 161 -26.61 3.37 23.06
C GLU A 161 -25.11 3.62 22.86
N VAL A 162 -24.68 3.83 21.62
CA VAL A 162 -23.27 3.95 21.23
C VAL A 162 -22.72 5.38 21.46
N LEU A 163 -23.58 6.40 21.50
CA LEU A 163 -23.23 7.77 21.92
C LEU A 163 -23.38 8.00 23.42
N GLY A 164 -24.30 7.31 24.08
CA GLY A 164 -24.70 7.59 25.45
C GLY A 164 -25.56 8.85 25.59
N GLU A 165 -25.51 9.47 26.78
CA GLU A 165 -26.35 10.64 27.08
C GLU A 165 -25.98 11.87 26.23
N ILE A 166 -27.01 12.49 25.63
CA ILE A 166 -26.95 13.71 24.81
C ILE A 166 -27.77 14.80 25.53
N PRO A 167 -27.32 16.08 25.58
CA PRO A 167 -26.11 16.66 24.97
C PRO A 167 -24.80 16.22 25.64
N ILE A 168 -23.84 15.83 24.81
CA ILE A 168 -22.54 15.26 25.22
C ILE A 168 -21.77 16.26 26.10
N LEU A 169 -21.72 17.54 25.72
CA LEU A 169 -21.03 18.59 26.49
C LEU A 169 -21.57 18.68 27.92
N ALA A 170 -22.89 18.72 28.07
CA ALA A 170 -23.54 18.84 29.37
C ALA A 170 -23.31 17.60 30.22
N ALA A 171 -23.32 16.41 29.60
CA ALA A 171 -23.00 15.16 30.30
C ALA A 171 -21.54 15.13 30.78
N GLU A 172 -20.58 15.56 29.95
CA GLU A 172 -19.16 15.66 30.35
C GLU A 172 -18.92 16.71 31.44
N GLN A 173 -19.59 17.86 31.35
CA GLN A 173 -19.54 18.89 32.39
C GLN A 173 -20.10 18.37 33.72
N ARG A 174 -21.25 17.69 33.71
CA ARG A 174 -21.81 17.08 34.93
C ARG A 174 -20.89 16.02 35.53
N LEU A 175 -20.22 15.21 34.70
CA LEU A 175 -19.25 14.23 35.18
C LEU A 175 -18.03 14.90 35.81
N LEU A 176 -17.55 16.00 35.22
CA LEU A 176 -16.49 16.81 35.80
C LEU A 176 -16.94 17.43 37.13
N ASP A 177 -18.12 18.02 37.17
CA ASP A 177 -18.69 18.66 38.36
C ASP A 177 -18.92 17.62 39.48
N ALA A 178 -19.45 16.45 39.16
CA ALA A 178 -19.62 15.35 40.11
C ALA A 178 -18.27 14.80 40.62
N ALA A 179 -17.27 14.68 39.76
CA ALA A 179 -15.92 14.31 40.18
C ALA A 179 -15.29 15.38 41.09
N THR A 180 -15.57 16.67 40.84
CA THR A 180 -15.12 17.75 41.74
C THR A 180 -15.88 17.76 43.06
N ALA A 181 -17.17 17.43 43.08
CA ALA A 181 -18.00 17.35 44.27
C ALA A 181 -17.68 16.14 45.15
N ALA A 182 -17.51 14.95 44.55
CA ALA A 182 -17.11 13.73 45.28
C ALA A 182 -15.73 13.89 45.94
N ALA A 183 -14.79 14.57 45.29
CA ALA A 183 -13.49 14.89 45.88
C ALA A 183 -13.57 15.97 46.99
N ALA A 184 -14.60 16.83 46.97
CA ALA A 184 -14.88 17.76 48.06
C ALA A 184 -15.53 17.05 49.27
N GLU A 185 -16.31 15.99 49.03
CA GLU A 185 -16.91 15.15 50.07
C GLU A 185 -15.93 14.12 50.67
N ASP A 186 -15.02 13.54 49.88
CA ASP A 186 -13.90 12.71 50.39
C ASP A 186 -12.91 13.54 51.24
N GLY A 187 -12.92 14.86 51.09
CA GLY A 187 -12.25 15.81 51.98
C GLY A 187 -13.03 16.17 53.24
N ALA A 188 -14.32 15.80 53.32
CA ALA A 188 -15.24 16.20 54.38
C ALA A 188 -15.61 15.07 55.37
N ASP A 189 -15.34 13.79 55.07
CA ASP A 189 -15.68 12.66 55.97
C ASP A 189 -14.47 12.12 56.77
N LYS A 190 -13.60 13.02 57.22
CA LYS A 190 -12.62 12.76 58.30
C LYS A 190 -12.67 13.85 59.36
N ASP A 191 -13.84 14.10 59.91
CA ASP A 191 -13.98 14.94 61.09
C ASP A 191 -13.96 14.09 62.37
N LYS A 192 -12.74 13.75 62.81
CA LYS A 192 -12.39 13.62 64.23
C LYS A 192 -10.88 13.80 64.43
N LYS A 193 -10.53 15.03 64.82
CA LYS A 193 -9.25 15.53 65.39
C LYS A 193 -8.00 15.36 64.51
N GLU A 194 -7.59 16.43 63.82
CA GLU A 194 -6.36 17.20 64.14
C GLU A 194 -6.12 18.38 63.16
N THR A 195 -5.85 19.53 63.77
CA THR A 195 -5.14 20.74 63.31
C THR A 195 -4.93 21.02 61.81
N THR A 196 -5.52 22.15 61.39
CA THR A 196 -5.09 23.04 60.29
C THR A 196 -3.66 22.81 59.78
N LYS A 197 -3.52 22.24 58.58
CA LYS A 197 -2.31 22.39 57.76
C LYS A 197 -2.64 23.21 56.52
N SER A 198 -2.18 24.45 56.57
CA SER A 198 -1.98 25.35 55.44
C SER A 198 -1.05 24.71 54.39
N SER A 199 -1.25 25.11 53.14
CA SER A 199 -0.40 24.78 51.98
C SER A 199 1.07 25.08 52.25
N ALA A 200 1.87 24.06 52.54
CA ALA A 200 3.32 24.22 52.65
C ALA A 200 3.96 24.08 51.24
N PRO A 201 4.91 24.96 50.87
CA PRO A 201 5.60 24.87 49.59
C PRO A 201 6.51 23.64 49.54
N ARG A 202 6.48 22.92 48.40
CA ARG A 202 7.35 21.78 48.12
C ARG A 202 8.64 22.29 47.49
N VAL A 203 9.78 21.87 48.04
CA VAL A 203 11.10 22.24 47.52
C VAL A 203 11.47 21.29 46.37
N LEU A 204 11.79 21.84 45.21
CA LEU A 204 12.25 21.07 44.05
C LEU A 204 13.71 20.65 44.24
N ALA A 205 14.20 19.73 43.41
CA ALA A 205 15.57 19.21 43.50
C ALA A 205 16.68 20.28 43.35
N ASP A 206 16.33 21.50 42.92
CA ASP A 206 17.22 22.66 42.82
C ASP A 206 17.20 23.60 44.05
N GLY A 207 16.39 23.31 45.08
CA GLY A 207 16.29 24.11 46.30
C GLY A 207 15.28 25.26 46.26
N THR A 208 14.52 25.43 45.17
CA THR A 208 13.49 26.48 45.05
C THR A 208 12.15 26.01 45.65
N TYR A 209 11.50 26.87 46.44
CA TYR A 209 10.21 26.61 47.07
C TYR A 209 9.05 26.85 46.09
N ALA A 210 8.26 25.82 45.77
CA ALA A 210 7.07 25.93 44.91
C ALA A 210 5.78 25.79 45.72
N THR A 211 4.88 26.76 45.64
CA THR A 211 3.52 26.70 46.21
C THR A 211 2.57 26.07 45.20
N GLU A 212 2.00 24.90 45.51
CA GLU A 212 0.92 24.31 44.70
C GLU A 212 -0.35 25.14 44.87
N THR A 213 -0.78 25.81 43.80
CA THR A 213 -2.10 26.45 43.73
C THR A 213 -3.13 25.42 43.24
N ALA A 214 -4.34 25.44 43.81
CA ALA A 214 -5.43 24.48 43.54
C ALA A 214 -5.86 24.35 42.06
N TYR A 215 -5.33 25.18 41.16
CA TYR A 215 -5.54 25.11 39.71
C TYR A 215 -4.87 23.89 39.05
N SER A 216 -3.83 23.29 39.65
CA SER A 216 -3.16 22.11 39.09
C SER A 216 -4.00 20.83 39.13
N ASN A 217 -5.01 20.75 40.02
CA ASN A 217 -5.83 19.56 40.20
C ASN A 217 -6.95 19.40 39.15
N ASN A 218 -7.35 20.50 38.48
CA ASN A 218 -8.38 20.42 37.43
C ASN A 218 -7.87 19.72 36.16
N GLY A 219 -6.58 19.84 35.83
CA GLY A 219 -5.98 19.12 34.69
C GLY A 219 -5.99 17.61 34.89
N ALA A 220 -5.57 17.12 36.05
CA ALA A 220 -5.57 15.68 36.37
C ALA A 220 -6.99 15.09 36.40
N ARG A 221 -7.99 15.86 36.85
CA ARG A 221 -9.40 15.45 36.87
C ARG A 221 -10.03 15.42 35.49
N LEU A 222 -9.71 16.40 34.65
CA LEU A 222 -10.11 16.42 33.25
C LEU A 222 -9.55 15.20 32.50
N GLU A 223 -8.30 14.82 32.76
CA GLU A 223 -7.69 13.61 32.20
C GLU A 223 -8.32 12.30 32.74
N ALA A 224 -8.72 12.26 34.02
CA ALA A 224 -9.47 11.13 34.56
C ALA A 224 -10.86 10.96 33.92
N VAL A 225 -11.58 12.08 33.66
CA VAL A 225 -12.87 12.07 32.96
C VAL A 225 -12.70 11.73 31.48
N LYS A 226 -11.59 12.13 30.84
CA LYS A 226 -11.26 11.70 29.46
C LYS A 226 -11.01 10.20 29.36
N ASN A 227 -10.35 9.60 30.36
CA ASN A 227 -9.97 8.18 30.39
C ASN A 227 -11.07 7.23 30.91
N ALA A 228 -12.25 7.74 31.27
CA ALA A 228 -13.37 6.90 31.67
C ALA A 228 -13.86 6.01 30.52
N ASN A 229 -14.33 4.79 30.83
CA ASN A 229 -14.93 3.87 29.86
C ASN A 229 -16.21 4.48 29.27
N LYS A 230 -16.08 5.13 28.12
CA LYS A 230 -17.17 5.74 27.38
C LYS A 230 -17.66 4.82 26.27
N PRO A 231 -18.94 4.94 25.87
CA PRO A 231 -19.45 4.30 24.67
C PRO A 231 -18.54 4.56 23.45
N PRO A 232 -18.37 3.59 22.55
CA PRO A 232 -17.26 3.59 21.60
C PRO A 232 -17.27 4.77 20.62
N LEU A 233 -18.45 5.20 20.15
CA LEU A 233 -18.56 6.37 19.26
C LEU A 233 -18.28 7.67 20.01
N ARG A 234 -18.71 7.79 21.27
CA ARG A 234 -18.37 8.92 22.15
C ARG A 234 -16.87 8.99 22.42
N ALA A 235 -16.23 7.85 22.68
CA ALA A 235 -14.79 7.77 22.87
C ALA A 235 -14.02 8.23 21.62
N LEU A 236 -14.47 7.86 20.42
CA LEU A 236 -13.86 8.29 19.16
C LEU A 236 -13.99 9.80 18.92
N ILE A 237 -15.17 10.38 19.19
CA ILE A 237 -15.40 11.83 19.03
C ILE A 237 -14.55 12.62 20.03
N LEU A 238 -14.49 12.18 21.29
CA LEU A 238 -13.64 12.83 22.31
C LEU A 238 -12.15 12.64 22.04
N GLY A 239 -11.79 11.53 21.40
CA GLY A 239 -10.45 11.25 20.91
C GLY A 239 -10.03 12.06 19.68
N GLY A 240 -10.89 12.95 19.17
CA GLY A 240 -10.57 13.91 18.12
C GLY A 240 -10.89 13.45 16.69
N ASP A 241 -11.58 12.31 16.50
CA ASP A 241 -11.99 11.84 15.17
C ASP A 241 -13.32 12.47 14.72
N PHE A 242 -13.29 13.77 14.38
CA PHE A 242 -14.48 14.48 13.90
C PHE A 242 -14.90 14.10 12.49
N TYR A 243 -14.02 13.49 11.70
CA TYR A 243 -14.42 12.98 10.39
C TYR A 243 -15.47 11.87 10.53
N THR A 244 -15.35 10.98 11.53
CA THR A 244 -16.42 10.03 11.88
C THR A 244 -17.71 10.74 12.29
N GLY A 245 -17.61 11.87 13.01
CA GLY A 245 -18.75 12.74 13.33
C GLY A 245 -19.44 13.35 12.10
N SER A 246 -18.67 13.76 11.08
CA SER A 246 -19.22 14.26 9.81
C SER A 246 -20.00 13.18 9.05
N VAL A 247 -19.50 11.93 9.06
CA VAL A 247 -20.18 10.78 8.44
C VAL A 247 -21.45 10.43 9.19
N LEU A 248 -21.44 10.50 10.53
CA LEU A 248 -22.64 10.34 11.34
C LEU A 248 -23.70 11.39 11.00
N ALA A 249 -23.31 12.66 10.85
CA ALA A 249 -24.24 13.74 10.48
C ALA A 249 -24.88 13.51 9.10
N ALA A 250 -24.09 13.11 8.10
CA ALA A 250 -24.60 12.76 6.78
C ALA A 250 -25.54 11.54 6.83
N THR A 251 -25.22 10.53 7.64
CA THR A 251 -26.02 9.32 7.84
C THR A 251 -27.38 9.65 8.46
N LEU A 252 -27.39 10.41 9.56
CA LEU A 252 -28.63 10.86 10.22
C LEU A 252 -29.50 11.70 9.27
N THR A 253 -28.88 12.58 8.48
CA THR A 253 -29.62 13.38 7.48
C THR A 253 -30.33 12.49 6.47
N LYS A 254 -29.64 11.48 5.93
CA LYS A 254 -30.25 10.51 4.98
C LYS A 254 -31.38 9.73 5.62
N LEU A 255 -31.19 9.21 6.83
CA LEU A 255 -32.21 8.44 7.55
C LEU A 255 -33.47 9.27 7.81
N VAL A 256 -33.32 10.53 8.27
CA VAL A 256 -34.45 11.44 8.50
C VAL A 256 -35.19 11.76 7.20
N LEU A 257 -34.45 12.02 6.10
CA LEU A 257 -35.07 12.29 4.79
C LEU A 257 -35.83 11.07 4.25
N ARG A 258 -35.28 9.86 4.40
CA ARG A 258 -35.95 8.60 4.00
C ARG A 258 -37.16 8.29 4.86
N TYR A 259 -37.06 8.47 6.17
CA TYR A 259 -38.20 8.31 7.07
C TYR A 259 -39.35 9.26 6.71
N GLY A 260 -39.04 10.44 6.18
CA GLY A 260 -40.04 11.37 5.65
C GLY A 260 -40.67 10.97 4.31
N GLU A 261 -40.10 9.99 3.58
CA GLU A 261 -40.64 9.45 2.32
C GLU A 261 -41.37 8.11 2.51
N ALA A 262 -41.14 7.42 3.62
CA ALA A 262 -41.78 6.13 3.89
C ALA A 262 -43.31 6.25 3.99
N GLU A 263 -44.03 5.31 3.37
CA GLU A 263 -45.49 5.27 3.38
C GLU A 263 -46.03 4.97 4.79
N GLY A 264 -47.03 5.74 5.24
CA GLY A 264 -47.70 5.50 6.53
C GLY A 264 -47.08 6.16 7.77
N VAL A 265 -46.14 7.10 7.59
CA VAL A 265 -45.43 7.74 8.71
C VAL A 265 -46.20 8.89 9.36
N ASP A 266 -46.24 8.90 10.69
CA ASP A 266 -46.72 10.02 11.49
C ASP A 266 -45.74 11.21 11.43
N ALA A 267 -46.24 12.36 10.98
CA ALA A 267 -45.48 13.61 10.92
C ALA A 267 -44.90 14.02 12.28
N LYS A 268 -45.57 13.68 13.39
CA LYS A 268 -45.07 13.95 14.74
C LYS A 268 -43.81 13.15 15.04
N ARG A 269 -43.78 11.87 14.64
CA ARG A 269 -42.63 10.98 14.85
C ARG A 269 -41.45 11.38 13.96
N ALA A 270 -41.71 11.73 12.70
CA ALA A 270 -40.70 12.25 11.79
C ALA A 270 -40.05 13.54 12.32
N ASN A 271 -40.86 14.47 12.86
CA ASN A 271 -40.35 15.69 13.49
C ASN A 271 -39.55 15.41 14.77
N SER A 272 -39.92 14.40 15.55
CA SER A 272 -39.15 13.96 16.72
C SER A 272 -37.77 13.47 16.33
N LEU A 273 -37.67 12.57 15.34
CA LEU A 273 -36.38 12.05 14.85
C LEU A 273 -35.52 13.15 14.22
N ARG A 274 -36.14 14.09 13.50
CA ARG A 274 -35.48 15.28 12.95
C ARG A 274 -34.87 16.15 14.05
N ALA A 275 -35.64 16.46 15.09
CA ALA A 275 -35.17 17.27 16.22
C ALA A 275 -34.02 16.56 16.97
N GLU A 276 -34.12 15.25 17.14
CA GLU A 276 -33.09 14.44 17.76
C GLU A 276 -31.79 14.43 16.94
N ALA A 277 -31.87 14.21 15.63
CA ALA A 277 -30.73 14.27 14.73
C ALA A 277 -30.02 15.64 14.79
N MET A 278 -30.79 16.73 14.80
CA MET A 278 -30.26 18.08 14.96
C MET A 278 -29.60 18.28 16.34
N LEU A 279 -30.17 17.71 17.41
CA LEU A 279 -29.59 17.77 18.75
C LEU A 279 -28.24 17.04 18.81
N ILE A 280 -28.13 15.87 18.18
CA ILE A 280 -26.87 15.12 18.07
C ILE A 280 -25.84 15.97 17.33
N MET A 281 -26.15 16.49 16.15
CA MET A 281 -25.22 17.27 15.33
C MET A 281 -24.74 18.55 16.04
N THR A 282 -25.66 19.30 16.67
CA THR A 282 -25.30 20.50 17.42
C THR A 282 -24.48 20.19 18.67
N SER A 283 -24.74 19.04 19.32
CA SER A 283 -23.91 18.55 20.42
C SER A 283 -22.50 18.20 19.97
N LEU A 284 -22.32 17.61 18.78
CA LEU A 284 -20.99 17.28 18.24
C LEU A 284 -20.15 18.54 18.04
N ILE A 285 -20.73 19.57 17.42
CA ILE A 285 -20.02 20.84 17.17
C ILE A 285 -19.63 21.51 18.50
N ARG A 286 -20.55 21.56 19.47
CA ARG A 286 -20.27 22.18 20.78
C ARG A 286 -19.20 21.43 21.55
N VAL A 287 -19.18 20.09 21.49
CA VAL A 287 -18.12 19.29 22.12
C VAL A 287 -16.79 19.46 21.40
N GLY A 288 -16.80 19.52 20.07
CA GLY A 288 -15.60 19.75 19.27
C GLY A 288 -14.91 21.09 19.53
N GLN A 289 -15.64 22.08 20.05
CA GLN A 289 -15.12 23.39 20.46
C GLN A 289 -14.76 23.48 21.96
N SER A 290 -14.97 22.39 22.71
CA SER A 290 -14.79 22.36 24.17
C SER A 290 -13.39 21.88 24.58
N GLN A 291 -13.08 21.97 25.88
CA GLN A 291 -11.80 21.49 26.45
C GLN A 291 -11.77 19.97 26.67
N PHE A 292 -12.89 19.27 26.48
CA PHE A 292 -13.01 17.83 26.74
C PHE A 292 -12.42 16.97 25.61
N VAL A 293 -12.23 17.54 24.42
CA VAL A 293 -11.66 16.84 23.27
C VAL A 293 -10.14 16.90 23.27
N THR A 294 -9.49 15.87 22.75
CA THR A 294 -8.02 15.83 22.60
C THR A 294 -7.52 16.75 21.50
N VAL A 295 -8.26 16.81 20.38
CA VAL A 295 -8.02 17.67 19.22
C VAL A 295 -9.29 18.50 19.02
N PRO A 296 -9.22 19.81 18.74
CA PRO A 296 -10.40 20.60 18.39
C PRO A 296 -10.96 20.20 17.01
N ILE A 297 -12.23 20.50 16.77
CA ILE A 297 -12.88 20.21 15.49
C ILE A 297 -12.20 20.94 14.32
N ASP A 298 -11.98 20.22 13.23
CA ASP A 298 -11.50 20.78 11.97
C ASP A 298 -12.60 21.57 11.25
N GLU A 299 -12.19 22.61 10.52
CA GLU A 299 -13.12 23.52 9.83
C GLU A 299 -13.99 22.79 8.79
N ASP A 300 -13.40 21.85 8.03
CA ASP A 300 -14.12 21.05 7.01
C ASP A 300 -15.20 20.17 7.65
N SER A 301 -14.89 19.42 8.73
CA SER A 301 -15.89 18.63 9.44
C SER A 301 -16.97 19.50 10.07
N GLN A 302 -16.61 20.67 10.62
CA GLN A 302 -17.59 21.61 11.16
C GLN A 302 -18.54 22.12 10.06
N GLU A 303 -18.03 22.54 8.91
CA GLU A 303 -18.83 23.03 7.79
C GLU A 303 -19.77 21.92 7.27
N ARG A 304 -19.27 20.70 7.09
CA ARG A 304 -20.09 19.56 6.66
C ARG A 304 -21.23 19.23 7.61
N ILE A 305 -20.97 19.24 8.92
CA ILE A 305 -22.02 19.00 9.93
C ILE A 305 -23.02 20.15 9.92
N MET A 306 -22.57 21.40 9.81
CA MET A 306 -23.46 22.57 9.73
C MET A 306 -24.34 22.56 8.48
N ASN A 307 -23.81 22.15 7.34
CA ASN A 307 -24.59 21.98 6.10
C ASN A 307 -25.70 20.92 6.27
N CYS A 308 -25.42 19.83 6.98
CA CYS A 308 -26.43 18.82 7.36
C CYS A 308 -27.50 19.41 8.29
N VAL A 309 -27.09 20.17 9.31
CA VAL A 309 -28.02 20.87 10.23
C VAL A 309 -28.90 21.86 9.47
N GLN A 310 -28.35 22.66 8.56
CA GLN A 310 -29.12 23.63 7.78
C GLN A 310 -30.13 22.94 6.86
N THR A 311 -29.74 21.81 6.27
CA THR A 311 -30.63 20.96 5.46
C THR A 311 -31.77 20.41 6.29
N LEU A 312 -31.50 19.95 7.51
CA LEU A 312 -32.52 19.50 8.44
C LEU A 312 -33.24 20.64 9.16
N ALA A 313 -32.76 21.88 9.20
CA ALA A 313 -33.46 22.98 9.87
C ALA A 313 -34.48 23.63 8.92
N SER A 314 -34.10 23.82 7.65
CA SER A 314 -35.00 24.40 6.65
C SER A 314 -36.01 23.37 6.15
N ALA A 315 -37.28 23.56 6.51
CA ALA A 315 -38.37 22.72 6.00
C ALA A 315 -38.53 22.82 4.47
N GLU A 316 -38.12 23.93 3.86
CA GLU A 316 -38.09 24.10 2.40
C GLU A 316 -36.97 23.28 1.78
N LEU A 317 -35.77 23.33 2.37
CA LEU A 317 -34.60 22.59 1.86
C LEU A 317 -34.78 21.07 2.04
N ALA A 318 -35.36 20.65 3.17
CA ALA A 318 -35.73 19.26 3.42
C ALA A 318 -36.87 18.74 2.52
N LYS A 319 -37.68 19.63 1.93
CA LYS A 319 -38.73 19.27 0.94
C LYS A 319 -38.27 19.44 -0.51
N ASN A 320 -37.12 20.09 -0.73
CA ASN A 320 -36.60 20.32 -2.06
C ASN A 320 -36.16 18.99 -2.69
N THR A 321 -36.80 18.63 -3.79
CA THR A 321 -36.55 17.39 -4.54
C THR A 321 -35.08 17.24 -4.91
N ARG A 322 -34.38 18.32 -5.31
CA ARG A 322 -32.97 18.25 -5.72
C ARG A 322 -32.04 17.87 -4.57
N VAL A 323 -32.29 18.40 -3.37
CA VAL A 323 -31.46 18.11 -2.20
C VAL A 323 -31.68 16.67 -1.73
N ARG A 324 -32.93 16.20 -1.81
CA ARG A 324 -33.26 14.79 -1.55
C ARG A 324 -32.59 13.85 -2.55
N GLU A 325 -32.66 14.16 -3.84
CA GLU A 325 -32.01 13.36 -4.88
C GLU A 325 -30.49 13.29 -4.68
N MET A 326 -29.87 14.42 -4.32
CA MET A 326 -28.45 14.49 -4.00
C MET A 326 -28.07 13.55 -2.84
N PHE A 327 -28.83 13.56 -1.74
CA PHE A 327 -28.52 12.75 -0.55
C PHE A 327 -28.94 11.27 -0.68
N LEU A 328 -30.00 10.96 -1.43
CA LEU A 328 -30.61 9.63 -1.47
C LEU A 328 -30.25 8.81 -2.71
N LYS A 329 -30.08 9.46 -3.87
CA LYS A 329 -29.88 8.77 -5.16
C LYS A 329 -28.46 8.98 -5.70
N ASP A 330 -27.96 10.21 -5.71
CA ASP A 330 -26.68 10.53 -6.36
C ASP A 330 -25.49 9.90 -5.65
N THR A 331 -25.49 9.86 -4.32
CA THR A 331 -24.44 9.20 -3.53
C THR A 331 -24.34 7.71 -3.83
N LYS A 332 -25.50 7.04 -3.94
CA LYS A 332 -25.58 5.63 -4.29
C LYS A 332 -25.17 5.38 -5.74
N ALA A 333 -25.64 6.22 -6.67
CA ALA A 333 -25.28 6.12 -8.10
C ALA A 333 -23.78 6.33 -8.34
N ALA A 334 -23.14 7.25 -7.63
CA ALA A 334 -21.69 7.47 -7.69
C ALA A 334 -20.93 6.22 -7.22
N TYR A 335 -21.38 5.59 -6.13
CA TYR A 335 -20.76 4.35 -5.65
C TYR A 335 -20.97 3.17 -6.62
N ALA A 336 -22.18 3.00 -7.16
CA ALA A 336 -22.47 1.96 -8.16
C ALA A 336 -21.56 2.10 -9.40
N LYS A 337 -21.30 3.33 -9.87
CA LYS A 337 -20.34 3.59 -10.96
C LYS A 337 -18.91 3.19 -10.59
N MET A 338 -18.48 3.47 -9.36
CA MET A 338 -17.15 3.08 -8.86
C MET A 338 -16.98 1.55 -8.85
N VAL A 339 -17.98 0.83 -8.33
CA VAL A 339 -17.97 -0.65 -8.29
C VAL A 339 -17.94 -1.23 -9.72
N ALA A 340 -18.80 -0.72 -10.62
CA ALA A 340 -18.83 -1.17 -12.02
C ALA A 340 -17.49 -0.95 -12.75
N HIS A 341 -16.78 0.15 -12.43
CA HIS A 341 -15.47 0.43 -12.98
C HIS A 341 -14.40 -0.56 -12.48
N GLU A 342 -14.40 -0.89 -11.19
CA GLU A 342 -13.50 -1.90 -10.62
C GLU A 342 -13.74 -3.29 -11.21
N GLU A 343 -15.00 -3.65 -11.45
CA GLU A 343 -15.36 -4.89 -12.13
C GLU A 343 -14.83 -4.94 -13.56
N LYS A 344 -15.01 -3.86 -14.33
CA LYS A 344 -14.50 -3.75 -15.70
C LYS A 344 -12.98 -3.93 -15.74
N LYS A 345 -12.24 -3.23 -14.86
CA LYS A 345 -10.77 -3.36 -14.75
C LYS A 345 -10.35 -4.79 -14.41
N THR A 346 -11.08 -5.44 -13.50
CA THR A 346 -10.80 -6.82 -13.10
C THR A 346 -11.08 -7.82 -14.22
N ALA A 347 -12.16 -7.60 -14.98
CA ALA A 347 -12.52 -8.41 -16.14
C ALA A 347 -11.50 -8.25 -17.28
N GLU A 348 -11.03 -7.04 -17.56
CA GLU A 348 -9.99 -6.76 -18.55
C GLU A 348 -8.66 -7.43 -18.18
N LYS A 349 -8.27 -7.38 -16.91
CA LYS A 349 -7.08 -8.10 -16.41
C LYS A 349 -7.22 -9.61 -16.61
N LYS A 350 -8.35 -10.20 -16.22
CA LYS A 350 -8.62 -11.63 -16.44
C LYS A 350 -8.62 -11.99 -17.92
N ALA A 351 -9.19 -11.16 -18.78
CA ALA A 351 -9.19 -11.38 -20.22
C ALA A 351 -7.77 -11.34 -20.80
N ARG A 352 -6.91 -10.44 -20.33
CA ARG A 352 -5.49 -10.37 -20.71
C ARG A 352 -4.73 -11.62 -20.26
N ASP A 353 -4.98 -12.09 -19.04
CA ASP A 353 -4.33 -13.28 -18.50
C ASP A 353 -4.82 -14.56 -19.19
N THR A 354 -6.12 -14.65 -19.50
CA THR A 354 -6.71 -15.80 -20.24
C THR A 354 -6.22 -15.85 -21.68
N LYS A 355 -6.07 -14.69 -22.34
CA LYS A 355 -5.49 -14.61 -23.69
C LYS A 355 -4.04 -15.10 -23.74
N LYS A 356 -3.30 -15.02 -22.64
CA LYS A 356 -1.93 -15.56 -22.55
C LYS A 356 -1.89 -17.08 -22.32
N SER A 357 -2.96 -17.71 -21.85
CA SER A 357 -3.00 -19.13 -21.46
C SER A 357 -3.92 -20.00 -22.32
N ALA A 358 -4.32 -19.55 -23.51
CA ALA A 358 -5.15 -20.35 -24.40
C ALA A 358 -4.29 -21.41 -25.11
N ILE A 359 -4.03 -22.53 -24.40
CA ILE A 359 -3.45 -23.76 -24.95
C ILE A 359 -4.63 -24.65 -25.36
N GLN A 360 -4.62 -25.19 -26.58
CA GLN A 360 -5.75 -25.96 -27.09
C GLN A 360 -5.73 -27.36 -26.47
N ALA A 361 -6.89 -27.94 -26.12
CA ALA A 361 -6.95 -29.24 -25.44
C ALA A 361 -6.36 -30.40 -26.26
N ASP A 362 -6.30 -30.23 -27.58
CA ASP A 362 -5.73 -31.17 -28.54
C ASP A 362 -4.24 -30.91 -28.84
N ASP A 363 -3.63 -29.92 -28.17
CA ASP A 363 -2.18 -29.75 -28.26
C ASP A 363 -1.48 -31.01 -27.73
N LEU A 364 -0.69 -31.62 -28.62
CA LEU A 364 0.03 -32.85 -28.33
C LEU A 364 0.89 -32.66 -27.07
N ILE A 365 0.68 -33.51 -26.07
CA ILE A 365 1.60 -33.63 -24.92
C ILE A 365 2.95 -34.09 -25.48
N THR A 366 3.89 -33.16 -25.60
CA THR A 366 5.23 -33.44 -26.12
C THR A 366 6.02 -34.17 -25.04
N PHE A 367 6.05 -35.51 -25.12
CA PHE A 367 6.92 -36.32 -24.30
C PHE A 367 8.38 -36.08 -24.73
N ARG A 368 9.13 -35.36 -23.88
CA ARG A 368 10.50 -34.87 -24.09
C ARG A 368 11.51 -35.93 -24.57
N GLN A 369 11.25 -37.21 -24.30
CA GLN A 369 12.10 -38.35 -24.71
C GLN A 369 11.89 -38.77 -26.18
N PHE A 370 10.81 -38.32 -26.81
CA PHE A 370 10.42 -38.72 -28.18
C PHE A 370 10.49 -37.59 -29.20
N THR A 371 10.79 -36.35 -28.79
CA THR A 371 10.88 -35.21 -29.70
C THR A 371 12.19 -35.27 -30.50
N LYS A 372 12.11 -35.64 -31.79
CA LYS A 372 13.25 -35.50 -32.72
C LYS A 372 13.47 -34.02 -33.01
N LYS A 373 14.67 -33.57 -32.68
CA LYS A 373 15.39 -32.27 -32.82
C LYS A 373 15.10 -31.33 -34.03
N ALA A 374 13.89 -31.23 -34.58
CA ALA A 374 13.69 -30.57 -35.89
C ALA A 374 12.54 -29.55 -36.02
N THR A 375 11.75 -29.23 -35.00
CA THR A 375 10.70 -28.20 -35.15
C THR A 375 10.65 -27.30 -33.94
N ASN A 376 11.08 -26.05 -34.15
CA ASN A 376 11.41 -25.07 -33.12
C ASN A 376 10.47 -23.85 -33.22
N GLU A 377 9.21 -24.04 -32.85
CA GLU A 377 8.28 -22.92 -32.63
C GLU A 377 7.46 -23.22 -31.37
N GLY A 378 7.83 -22.61 -30.24
CA GLY A 378 7.05 -22.65 -29.00
C GLY A 378 7.79 -23.03 -27.71
N LEU A 379 9.11 -23.31 -27.77
CA LEU A 379 9.87 -23.83 -26.63
C LEU A 379 10.83 -22.81 -25.96
N ASP A 380 10.63 -21.50 -26.14
CA ASP A 380 11.66 -20.53 -25.73
C ASP A 380 11.68 -20.20 -24.23
N ASP A 381 10.57 -20.28 -23.47
CA ASP A 381 10.59 -19.74 -22.09
C ASP A 381 11.15 -20.71 -21.03
N TYR A 382 10.82 -22.00 -21.09
CA TYR A 382 11.23 -22.96 -20.04
C TYR A 382 12.60 -23.60 -20.30
N GLU A 383 12.97 -23.79 -21.57
CA GLU A 383 14.31 -24.28 -21.91
C GLU A 383 15.38 -23.21 -21.65
N LEU A 384 15.01 -21.92 -21.77
CA LEU A 384 15.84 -20.76 -21.42
C LEU A 384 15.96 -20.56 -19.90
N GLU A 385 14.93 -20.92 -19.11
CA GLU A 385 15.01 -20.94 -17.64
C GLU A 385 15.86 -22.10 -17.10
N VAL A 386 15.71 -23.31 -17.65
CA VAL A 386 16.51 -24.48 -17.22
C VAL A 386 17.96 -24.40 -17.72
N SER A 387 18.20 -23.84 -18.91
CA SER A 387 19.55 -23.58 -19.41
C SER A 387 20.24 -22.42 -18.67
N ARG A 388 19.49 -21.37 -18.24
CA ARG A 388 20.00 -20.37 -17.27
C ARG A 388 20.36 -20.99 -15.92
N ALA A 389 19.61 -21.98 -15.47
CA ALA A 389 19.85 -22.65 -14.19
C ALA A 389 21.04 -23.64 -14.23
N THR A 390 21.46 -24.10 -15.42
CA THR A 390 22.50 -25.13 -15.58
C THR A 390 23.78 -24.65 -16.27
N GLY A 391 23.81 -23.42 -16.79
CA GLY A 391 25.02 -22.76 -17.29
C GLY A 391 25.62 -23.36 -18.57
N ALA A 392 24.94 -24.32 -19.23
CA ALA A 392 25.55 -25.18 -20.24
C ALA A 392 25.28 -24.81 -21.71
N ALA A 393 24.62 -23.68 -22.02
CA ALA A 393 24.45 -23.24 -23.41
C ALA A 393 24.32 -21.71 -23.55
N GLU A 394 25.44 -21.01 -23.73
CA GLU A 394 25.47 -19.65 -24.28
C GLU A 394 25.76 -19.67 -25.78
N VAL A 395 24.96 -20.40 -26.56
CA VAL A 395 24.97 -20.26 -28.03
C VAL A 395 23.54 -20.09 -28.48
N GLY A 396 22.97 -18.89 -28.26
CA GLY A 396 21.61 -18.61 -28.68
C GLY A 396 21.02 -17.27 -28.23
N SER A 397 21.58 -16.58 -27.23
CA SER A 397 21.24 -15.17 -27.05
C SER A 397 21.86 -14.37 -28.18
N SER A 398 21.04 -13.53 -28.84
CA SER A 398 21.44 -12.63 -29.92
C SER A 398 22.86 -12.09 -29.70
N VAL A 399 23.80 -12.54 -30.52
CA VAL A 399 25.23 -12.18 -30.43
C VAL A 399 25.41 -10.66 -30.35
N ILE A 400 24.49 -9.91 -30.95
CA ILE A 400 24.42 -8.45 -30.96
C ILE A 400 24.16 -7.86 -29.56
N SER A 401 23.30 -8.49 -28.76
CA SER A 401 23.00 -8.04 -27.38
C SER A 401 24.06 -8.46 -26.37
N ASN A 402 24.87 -9.48 -26.67
CA ASN A 402 26.00 -9.86 -25.83
C ASN A 402 27.19 -8.91 -26.07
N LEU A 403 27.41 -8.48 -27.31
CA LEU A 403 28.47 -7.54 -27.68
C LEU A 403 28.31 -6.17 -27.01
N SER A 404 27.08 -5.72 -26.71
CA SER A 404 26.85 -4.47 -25.98
C SER A 404 27.26 -4.52 -24.50
N ARG A 405 27.64 -5.69 -23.99
CA ARG A 405 28.10 -5.91 -22.60
C ARG A 405 29.61 -6.10 -22.50
N VAL A 406 30.33 -5.92 -23.61
CA VAL A 406 31.79 -5.92 -23.62
C VAL A 406 32.27 -4.51 -23.33
N VAL A 407 33.05 -4.36 -22.26
CA VAL A 407 33.66 -3.11 -21.85
C VAL A 407 35.15 -3.18 -22.12
N GLN A 408 35.65 -2.23 -22.90
CA GLN A 408 37.09 -2.10 -23.13
C GLN A 408 37.75 -1.53 -21.88
N LEU A 409 38.74 -2.26 -21.32
CA LEU A 409 39.43 -1.90 -20.10
C LEU A 409 40.77 -1.20 -20.34
N THR A 410 41.48 -1.54 -21.43
CA THR A 410 42.73 -0.86 -21.81
C THR A 410 42.72 -0.39 -23.26
N GLY A 411 43.59 0.57 -23.58
CA GLY A 411 43.72 1.09 -24.93
C GLY A 411 44.47 0.11 -25.85
N PHE A 412 44.29 0.27 -27.17
CA PHE A 412 45.05 -0.51 -28.16
C PHE A 412 46.54 -0.16 -28.21
N SER A 413 46.97 0.90 -27.53
CA SER A 413 48.36 1.34 -27.42
C SER A 413 49.07 0.76 -26.20
N ASP A 414 48.34 0.11 -25.30
CA ASP A 414 48.91 -0.39 -24.05
C ASP A 414 49.60 -1.74 -24.27
N PRO A 415 50.70 -2.05 -23.53
CA PRO A 415 51.42 -3.33 -23.69
C PRO A 415 50.54 -4.57 -23.52
N VAL A 416 49.48 -4.44 -22.72
CA VAL A 416 48.48 -5.47 -22.45
C VAL A 416 47.10 -4.94 -22.83
N TYR A 417 46.46 -5.60 -23.79
CA TYR A 417 45.08 -5.32 -24.15
C TYR A 417 44.13 -6.14 -23.29
N ALA A 418 43.11 -5.51 -22.72
CA ALA A 418 42.09 -6.17 -21.93
C ALA A 418 40.68 -5.68 -22.27
N GLU A 419 39.77 -6.63 -22.44
CA GLU A 419 38.34 -6.41 -22.56
C GLU A 419 37.58 -7.32 -21.60
N ALA A 420 36.52 -6.79 -20.98
CA ALA A 420 35.71 -7.53 -20.02
C ALA A 420 34.29 -7.72 -20.53
N TYR A 421 33.83 -8.96 -20.53
CA TYR A 421 32.44 -9.32 -20.74
C TYR A 421 31.72 -9.40 -19.38
N VAL A 422 30.73 -8.52 -19.19
CA VAL A 422 29.98 -8.43 -17.93
C VAL A 422 28.67 -9.22 -18.04
N LYS A 423 28.51 -10.24 -17.20
CA LYS A 423 27.29 -11.04 -17.10
C LYS A 423 26.70 -10.97 -15.69
N ILE A 424 25.47 -10.46 -15.61
CA ILE A 424 24.72 -10.35 -14.35
C ILE A 424 23.80 -11.57 -14.19
N GLN A 425 23.95 -12.30 -13.08
CA GLN A 425 23.14 -13.47 -12.74
C GLN A 425 22.68 -13.39 -11.29
N GLY A 426 21.44 -12.92 -11.08
CA GLY A 426 20.87 -12.81 -9.74
C GLY A 426 21.65 -11.81 -8.90
N PHE A 427 22.40 -12.29 -7.90
CA PHE A 427 23.24 -11.47 -7.02
C PHE A 427 24.73 -11.47 -7.40
N ASP A 428 25.10 -12.28 -8.38
CA ASP A 428 26.48 -12.46 -8.82
C ASP A 428 26.71 -11.72 -10.16
N ILE A 429 27.79 -10.97 -10.24
CA ILE A 429 28.35 -10.39 -11.47
C ILE A 429 29.54 -11.25 -11.85
N LEU A 430 29.45 -11.90 -13.00
CA LEU A 430 30.52 -12.66 -13.62
C LEU A 430 31.23 -11.74 -14.62
N LEU A 431 32.50 -11.48 -14.38
CA LEU A 431 33.39 -10.80 -15.32
C LEU A 431 34.24 -11.86 -16.01
N ASP A 432 34.15 -11.95 -17.34
CA ASP A 432 35.10 -12.72 -18.14
C ASP A 432 36.03 -11.73 -18.84
N VAL A 433 37.29 -11.69 -18.41
CA VAL A 433 38.27 -10.71 -18.87
C VAL A 433 39.25 -11.38 -19.81
N LEU A 434 39.19 -11.01 -21.07
CA LEU A 434 40.15 -11.43 -22.07
C LEU A 434 41.37 -10.51 -21.98
N ILE A 435 42.53 -11.11 -21.75
CA ILE A 435 43.83 -10.43 -21.72
C ILE A 435 44.61 -10.88 -22.94
N VAL A 436 45.21 -9.94 -23.66
CA VAL A 436 46.07 -10.19 -24.81
C VAL A 436 47.39 -9.47 -24.60
N ASN A 437 48.49 -10.23 -24.63
CA ASN A 437 49.83 -9.66 -24.64
C ASN A 437 50.13 -9.09 -26.03
N GLN A 438 50.29 -7.78 -26.16
CA GLN A 438 50.63 -7.16 -27.44
C GLN A 438 52.14 -7.11 -27.70
N THR A 439 52.95 -7.41 -26.69
CA THR A 439 54.42 -7.33 -26.77
C THR A 439 55.07 -8.61 -27.29
N THR A 440 56.32 -8.48 -27.70
CA THR A 440 57.19 -9.60 -28.12
C THR A 440 57.83 -10.35 -26.94
N ASP A 441 57.66 -9.84 -25.72
CA ASP A 441 58.25 -10.40 -24.51
C ASP A 441 57.24 -11.27 -23.75
N THR A 442 57.76 -12.23 -22.97
CA THR A 442 56.91 -13.05 -22.10
C THR A 442 56.60 -12.28 -20.83
N LEU A 443 55.32 -12.07 -20.53
CA LEU A 443 54.87 -11.41 -19.30
C LEU A 443 54.77 -12.47 -18.21
N GLN A 444 55.63 -12.38 -17.20
CA GLN A 444 55.65 -13.30 -16.07
C GLN A 444 54.80 -12.75 -14.92
N ASN A 445 54.22 -13.66 -14.13
CA ASN A 445 53.42 -13.33 -12.95
C ASN A 445 52.32 -12.26 -13.20
N LEU A 446 51.68 -12.29 -14.38
CA LEU A 446 50.61 -11.36 -14.69
C LEU A 446 49.39 -11.63 -13.81
N VAL A 447 48.94 -10.62 -13.08
CA VAL A 447 47.77 -10.65 -12.21
C VAL A 447 46.86 -9.48 -12.51
N ILE A 448 45.56 -9.73 -12.50
CA ILE A 448 44.55 -8.67 -12.49
C ILE A 448 44.08 -8.49 -11.05
N GLU A 449 44.18 -7.28 -10.53
CA GLU A 449 43.59 -6.92 -9.25
C GLU A 449 42.35 -6.06 -9.51
N PHE A 450 41.22 -6.52 -8.98
CA PHE A 450 39.98 -5.75 -8.95
C PHE A 450 39.77 -5.17 -7.55
N ALA A 451 39.36 -3.91 -7.53
CA ALA A 451 38.85 -3.22 -6.37
C ALA A 451 37.46 -2.68 -6.69
N THR A 452 36.59 -2.68 -5.69
CA THR A 452 35.19 -2.28 -5.82
C THR A 452 34.93 -1.06 -4.97
N LEU A 453 34.18 -0.11 -5.52
CA LEU A 453 33.61 1.03 -4.79
C LEU A 453 32.12 0.79 -4.59
N GLY A 454 31.66 0.93 -3.35
CA GLY A 454 30.28 0.65 -2.93
C GLY A 454 30.10 -0.73 -2.29
N ASP A 455 28.85 -1.15 -2.10
CA ASP A 455 28.45 -2.40 -1.43
C ASP A 455 28.57 -3.65 -2.32
N VAL A 456 29.71 -3.76 -2.99
CA VAL A 456 30.04 -4.84 -3.91
C VAL A 456 31.27 -5.57 -3.39
N LYS A 457 31.19 -6.89 -3.20
CA LYS A 457 32.26 -7.70 -2.62
C LYS A 457 32.88 -8.62 -3.67
N LEU A 458 34.20 -8.49 -3.85
CA LEU A 458 34.98 -9.45 -4.63
C LEU A 458 35.06 -10.78 -3.87
N VAL A 459 34.58 -11.87 -4.48
CA VAL A 459 34.55 -13.20 -3.84
C VAL A 459 35.83 -13.97 -4.11
N GLU A 460 36.39 -13.84 -5.31
CA GLU A 460 37.56 -14.59 -5.77
C GLU A 460 38.60 -13.62 -6.33
N ARG A 461 39.84 -13.72 -5.82
CA ARG A 461 40.98 -12.98 -6.36
C ARG A 461 41.55 -13.75 -7.56
N PRO A 462 41.71 -13.11 -8.72
CA PRO A 462 42.32 -13.74 -9.88
C PRO A 462 43.70 -14.34 -9.59
N THR A 463 43.98 -15.51 -10.15
CA THR A 463 45.29 -16.17 -10.03
C THR A 463 46.33 -15.51 -10.95
N THR A 464 47.61 -15.69 -10.61
CA THR A 464 48.72 -15.24 -11.47
C THR A 464 48.86 -16.16 -12.68
N HIS A 465 49.11 -15.57 -13.84
CA HIS A 465 49.29 -16.27 -15.10
C HIS A 465 50.53 -15.77 -15.84
N THR A 466 51.20 -16.64 -16.60
CA THR A 466 52.30 -16.24 -17.48
C THR A 466 51.80 -16.24 -18.92
N LEU A 467 51.95 -15.12 -19.61
CA LEU A 467 51.48 -14.92 -20.98
C LEU A 467 52.67 -14.87 -21.94
N ALA A 468 52.68 -15.78 -22.90
CA ALA A 468 53.66 -15.79 -23.98
C ALA A 468 53.46 -14.57 -24.92
N PRO A 469 54.47 -14.22 -25.73
CA PRO A 469 54.37 -13.15 -26.73
C PRO A 469 53.17 -13.35 -27.64
N HIS A 470 52.37 -12.30 -27.85
CA HIS A 470 51.15 -12.34 -28.70
C HIS A 470 50.09 -13.40 -28.32
N SER A 471 50.19 -13.99 -27.12
CA SER A 471 49.18 -14.92 -26.62
C SER A 471 48.05 -14.22 -25.89
N PHE A 472 46.93 -14.91 -25.77
CA PHE A 472 45.76 -14.43 -25.04
C PHE A 472 45.33 -15.43 -23.95
N HIS A 473 44.70 -14.92 -22.89
CA HIS A 473 44.17 -15.71 -21.80
C HIS A 473 42.88 -15.08 -21.26
N SER A 474 41.91 -15.89 -20.88
CA SER A 474 40.63 -15.43 -20.32
C SER A 474 40.60 -15.71 -18.81
N VAL A 475 40.36 -14.69 -18.01
CA VAL A 475 40.28 -14.76 -16.56
C VAL A 475 38.86 -14.48 -16.12
N LYS A 476 38.29 -15.39 -15.32
CA LYS A 476 36.94 -15.22 -14.77
C LYS A 476 37.02 -14.71 -13.34
N ALA A 477 36.33 -13.62 -13.05
CA ALA A 477 36.18 -13.08 -11.71
C ALA A 477 34.70 -13.01 -11.34
N THR A 478 34.39 -13.47 -10.12
CA THR A 478 33.02 -13.43 -9.58
C THR A 478 32.93 -12.36 -8.49
N ILE A 479 31.97 -11.47 -8.65
CA ILE A 479 31.72 -10.35 -7.76
C ILE A 479 30.29 -10.46 -7.23
N LYS A 480 30.12 -10.37 -5.90
CA LYS A 480 28.80 -10.42 -5.25
C LYS A 480 28.28 -9.02 -4.95
N VAL A 481 27.07 -8.75 -5.41
CA VAL A 481 26.36 -7.50 -5.10
C VAL A 481 25.58 -7.69 -3.82
N SER A 482 25.89 -6.88 -2.80
CA SER A 482 25.21 -6.95 -1.50
C SER A 482 24.05 -5.96 -1.40
N SER A 483 24.05 -4.89 -2.21
CA SER A 483 23.05 -3.81 -2.20
C SER A 483 22.82 -3.25 -3.60
N THR A 484 21.69 -2.59 -3.84
CA THR A 484 21.32 -1.92 -5.12
C THR A 484 21.93 -0.53 -5.29
N GLU A 485 23.12 -0.31 -4.74
CA GLU A 485 23.87 0.91 -4.96
C GLU A 485 24.68 0.87 -6.26
N THR A 486 25.00 2.03 -6.81
CA THR A 486 25.84 2.14 -8.00
C THR A 486 27.23 1.68 -7.63
N GLY A 487 27.58 0.47 -8.05
CA GLY A 487 28.91 -0.07 -7.88
C GLY A 487 29.81 0.36 -9.03
N VAL A 488 31.03 0.78 -8.71
CA VAL A 488 32.11 0.96 -9.69
C VAL A 488 33.17 -0.09 -9.43
N ILE A 489 33.53 -0.86 -10.45
CA ILE A 489 34.64 -1.81 -10.39
C ILE A 489 35.81 -1.17 -11.12
N PHE A 490 36.91 -0.98 -10.40
CA PHE A 490 38.16 -0.48 -10.96
C PHE A 490 39.25 -1.52 -10.71
N GLY A 491 40.34 -1.44 -11.45
CA GLY A 491 41.39 -2.43 -11.31
C GLY A 491 42.67 -2.06 -12.02
N ASN A 492 43.66 -2.91 -11.85
CA ASN A 492 44.96 -2.78 -12.47
C ASN A 492 45.49 -4.15 -12.86
N ILE A 493 46.22 -4.20 -13.98
CA ILE A 493 46.97 -5.38 -14.40
C ILE A 493 48.42 -5.13 -14.02
N ILE A 494 48.98 -6.04 -13.24
CA ILE A 494 50.36 -5.99 -12.77
C ILE A 494 51.09 -7.19 -13.34
N TRP A 495 52.29 -7.00 -13.86
CA TRP A 495 53.15 -8.09 -14.32
C TRP A 495 54.62 -7.76 -14.13
N GLU A 496 55.45 -8.80 -14.18
CA GLU A 496 56.90 -8.68 -14.09
C GLU A 496 57.52 -8.72 -15.48
N ALA A 497 58.26 -7.66 -15.81
CA ALA A 497 59.09 -7.57 -17.00
C ALA A 497 60.56 -7.51 -16.56
N GLY A 498 61.21 -8.68 -16.43
CA GLY A 498 62.56 -8.78 -15.88
C GLY A 498 62.58 -8.56 -14.36
N THR A 499 63.34 -7.57 -13.88
CA THR A 499 63.44 -7.22 -12.45
C THR A 499 62.54 -6.05 -12.02
N SER A 500 61.71 -5.51 -12.93
CA SER A 500 60.80 -4.40 -12.66
C SER A 500 59.34 -4.83 -12.78
N GLU A 501 58.55 -4.46 -11.77
CA GLU A 501 57.09 -4.56 -11.79
C GLU A 501 56.52 -3.42 -12.64
N THR A 502 55.69 -3.76 -13.62
CA THR A 502 54.97 -2.80 -14.45
C THR A 502 53.48 -2.95 -14.20
N CYS A 503 52.73 -1.85 -14.23
CA CYS A 503 51.29 -1.88 -14.06
C CYS A 503 50.56 -1.01 -15.09
N VAL A 504 49.36 -1.44 -15.46
CA VAL A 504 48.40 -0.68 -16.29
C VAL A 504 47.11 -0.56 -15.52
N VAL A 505 46.62 0.67 -15.37
CA VAL A 505 45.34 0.97 -14.72
C VAL A 505 44.21 0.74 -15.72
N LEU A 506 43.19 -0.01 -15.31
CA LEU A 506 42.04 -0.35 -16.12
C LEU A 506 41.00 0.78 -16.09
N ASN A 507 40.24 0.90 -17.16
CA ASN A 507 39.06 1.74 -17.19
C ASN A 507 37.95 1.19 -16.27
N ASP A 508 37.20 2.09 -15.67
CA ASP A 508 36.19 1.78 -14.66
C ASP A 508 34.94 1.13 -15.28
N ILE A 509 34.50 0.01 -14.71
CA ILE A 509 33.25 -0.66 -15.09
C ILE A 509 32.14 -0.16 -14.18
N HIS A 510 31.15 0.50 -14.78
CA HIS A 510 29.96 0.98 -14.07
C HIS A 510 28.87 -0.09 -14.11
N ILE A 511 28.37 -0.50 -12.94
CA ILE A 511 27.28 -1.47 -12.81
C ILE A 511 25.94 -0.71 -12.89
N ASP A 512 25.11 -1.02 -13.90
CA ASP A 512 23.76 -0.46 -14.00
C ASP A 512 22.78 -1.20 -13.07
N ILE A 513 22.11 -0.46 -12.19
CA ILE A 513 21.11 -1.00 -11.25
C ILE A 513 19.81 -1.41 -11.96
N MET A 514 19.57 -0.92 -13.19
CA MET A 514 18.33 -1.18 -13.93
C MET A 514 18.05 -2.67 -14.17
N ASP A 515 19.09 -3.50 -14.25
CA ASP A 515 18.97 -4.95 -14.41
C ASP A 515 18.38 -5.64 -13.16
N TYR A 516 18.42 -4.97 -12.00
CA TYR A 516 17.87 -5.46 -10.74
C TYR A 516 16.45 -4.95 -10.47
N ILE A 517 15.93 -3.99 -11.25
CA ILE A 517 14.63 -3.37 -11.04
C ILE A 517 13.59 -4.06 -11.93
N LYS A 518 12.51 -4.57 -11.31
CA LYS A 518 11.40 -5.20 -12.01
C LYS A 518 10.09 -4.41 -11.81
N PRO A 519 9.21 -4.39 -12.83
CA PRO A 519 7.88 -3.79 -12.68
C PRO A 519 7.09 -4.51 -11.57
N ALA A 520 6.53 -3.73 -10.65
CA ALA A 520 5.70 -4.23 -9.55
C ALA A 520 4.41 -3.42 -9.46
N TYR A 521 3.41 -3.93 -8.73
CA TYR A 521 2.12 -3.25 -8.53
C TYR A 521 1.87 -3.01 -7.05
N CYS A 522 1.43 -1.80 -6.70
CA CYS A 522 0.92 -1.45 -5.38
C CYS A 522 -0.41 -0.71 -5.52
N ASN A 523 -1.25 -0.77 -4.48
CA ASN A 523 -2.51 -0.03 -4.48
C ASN A 523 -2.29 1.46 -4.14
N GLU A 524 -3.29 2.30 -4.38
CA GLU A 524 -3.14 3.75 -4.19
C GLU A 524 -2.92 4.16 -2.72
N ALA A 525 -3.53 3.44 -1.77
CA ALA A 525 -3.37 3.70 -0.35
C ALA A 525 -1.95 3.36 0.15
N GLN A 526 -1.41 2.22 -0.29
CA GLN A 526 -0.03 1.79 -0.05
C GLN A 526 0.94 2.76 -0.71
N PHE A 527 0.68 3.19 -1.95
CA PHE A 527 1.48 4.20 -2.62
C PHE A 527 1.56 5.48 -1.78
N ARG A 528 0.42 6.01 -1.31
CA ARG A 528 0.38 7.22 -0.46
C ARG A 528 1.14 7.02 0.86
N SER A 529 0.98 5.87 1.50
CA SER A 529 1.68 5.54 2.74
C SER A 529 3.20 5.51 2.54
N MET A 530 3.67 4.73 1.56
CA MET A 530 5.09 4.60 1.23
C MET A 530 5.67 5.94 0.74
N TRP A 531 4.88 6.72 -0.02
CA TRP A 531 5.30 8.03 -0.49
C TRP A 531 5.59 8.99 0.67
N THR A 532 4.80 8.94 1.74
CA THR A 532 5.04 9.74 2.96
C THR A 532 6.18 9.18 3.81
N GLU A 533 6.36 7.86 3.82
CA GLU A 533 7.40 7.17 4.61
C GLU A 533 8.80 7.32 4.01
N PHE A 534 8.93 7.38 2.69
CA PHE A 534 10.24 7.42 2.02
C PHE A 534 10.95 8.76 2.21
N GLU A 535 12.16 8.67 2.74
CA GLU A 535 13.01 9.82 3.11
C GLU A 535 13.76 10.40 1.91
N TRP A 536 14.24 9.54 1.01
CA TRP A 536 15.04 9.98 -0.14
C TRP A 536 14.15 10.37 -1.32
N GLU A 537 14.36 11.59 -1.80
CA GLU A 537 13.69 12.13 -2.97
C GLU A 537 14.70 12.68 -3.97
N ASN A 538 14.52 12.34 -5.24
CA ASN A 538 15.19 12.96 -6.37
C ASN A 538 14.17 13.59 -7.31
N ARG A 539 14.38 14.86 -7.68
CA ARG A 539 13.52 15.59 -8.60
C ARG A 539 14.28 15.86 -9.90
N VAL A 540 13.86 15.18 -10.96
CA VAL A 540 14.43 15.34 -12.31
C VAL A 540 13.53 16.25 -13.12
N ASN A 541 14.09 17.32 -13.67
CA ASN A 541 13.37 18.17 -14.60
C ASN A 541 13.30 17.50 -15.97
N VAL A 542 12.15 17.61 -16.62
CA VAL A 542 11.88 17.05 -17.94
C VAL A 542 11.79 18.18 -18.94
N ASN A 543 12.62 18.13 -19.97
CA ASN A 543 12.49 18.97 -21.16
C ASN A 543 12.84 18.13 -22.39
N THR A 544 11.83 17.80 -23.19
CA THR A 544 12.01 16.90 -24.34
C THR A 544 11.37 17.43 -25.62
N THR A 545 11.89 16.94 -26.75
CA THR A 545 11.35 17.20 -28.09
C THR A 545 10.21 16.26 -28.48
N ILE A 546 9.84 15.31 -27.60
CA ILE A 546 8.69 14.44 -27.81
C ILE A 546 7.42 15.29 -27.65
N THR A 547 6.48 15.14 -28.57
CA THR A 547 5.25 15.97 -28.63
C THR A 547 4.03 15.31 -27.99
N ASP A 548 4.06 13.98 -27.83
CA ASP A 548 2.97 13.21 -27.23
C ASP A 548 3.29 12.75 -25.79
N LEU A 549 2.42 13.12 -24.84
CA LEU A 549 2.58 12.85 -23.41
C LEU A 549 2.57 11.35 -23.12
N ARG A 550 1.73 10.57 -23.83
CA ARG A 550 1.62 9.12 -23.63
C ARG A 550 2.84 8.39 -24.17
N THR A 551 3.32 8.81 -25.34
CA THR A 551 4.56 8.29 -25.92
C THR A 551 5.74 8.54 -24.98
N TYR A 552 5.83 9.72 -24.37
CA TYR A 552 6.85 10.01 -23.36
C TYR A 552 6.71 9.13 -22.10
N LEU A 553 5.49 8.96 -21.57
CA LEU A 553 5.25 8.06 -20.44
C LEU A 553 5.68 6.61 -20.76
N ASN A 554 5.32 6.09 -21.93
CA ASN A 554 5.71 4.75 -22.37
C ASN A 554 7.24 4.61 -22.55
N HIS A 555 7.90 5.65 -23.07
CA HIS A 555 9.36 5.71 -23.19
C HIS A 555 10.04 5.65 -21.83
N ILE A 556 9.55 6.43 -20.85
CA ILE A 556 10.07 6.40 -19.49
C ILE A 556 9.81 5.05 -18.83
N MET A 557 8.60 4.50 -18.94
CA MET A 557 8.27 3.18 -18.39
C MET A 557 9.17 2.07 -18.94
N LYS A 558 9.48 2.12 -20.25
CA LYS A 558 10.39 1.17 -20.89
C LYS A 558 11.83 1.36 -20.44
N SER A 559 12.25 2.60 -20.22
CA SER A 559 13.61 2.94 -19.79
C SER A 559 13.86 2.64 -18.30
N THR A 560 12.83 2.76 -17.46
CA THR A 560 12.92 2.60 -16.00
C THR A 560 12.35 1.28 -15.48
N ASN A 561 11.84 0.39 -16.36
CA ASN A 561 11.18 -0.86 -15.98
C ASN A 561 10.10 -0.68 -14.90
N MET A 562 9.41 0.48 -14.89
CA MET A 562 8.34 0.78 -13.93
C MET A 562 6.96 0.46 -14.48
N SER A 563 6.04 0.05 -13.61
CA SER A 563 4.63 -0.11 -13.97
C SER A 563 3.85 1.18 -13.66
N CYS A 564 2.93 1.57 -14.54
CA CYS A 564 2.03 2.69 -14.28
C CYS A 564 0.85 2.22 -13.43
N LEU A 565 0.59 2.93 -12.33
CA LEU A 565 -0.50 2.65 -11.38
C LEU A 565 -1.76 3.46 -11.71
N THR A 566 -1.62 4.58 -12.40
CA THR A 566 -2.75 5.45 -12.77
C THR A 566 -3.66 4.70 -13.76
N PRO A 567 -4.99 4.64 -13.52
CA PRO A 567 -5.92 3.96 -14.42
C PRO A 567 -5.94 4.58 -15.83
N GLU A 568 -5.99 3.76 -16.87
CA GLU A 568 -6.07 4.23 -18.27
C GLU A 568 -7.23 5.20 -18.52
N ALA A 569 -8.34 5.10 -17.77
CA ALA A 569 -9.46 6.04 -17.84
C ALA A 569 -9.08 7.47 -17.40
N ALA A 570 -8.19 7.62 -16.40
CA ALA A 570 -7.67 8.91 -15.99
C ALA A 570 -6.57 9.43 -16.93
N LEU A 571 -5.97 8.54 -17.73
CA LEU A 571 -5.09 8.89 -18.86
C LEU A 571 -5.86 9.12 -20.16
N SER A 572 -7.16 8.81 -20.20
CA SER A 572 -8.01 8.94 -21.38
C SER A 572 -8.63 10.33 -21.46
N GLY A 573 -8.46 10.98 -22.61
CA GLY A 573 -8.78 12.40 -22.82
C GLY A 573 -7.65 13.12 -23.54
N ASP A 574 -7.99 14.21 -24.23
CA ASP A 574 -7.01 15.17 -24.75
C ASP A 574 -6.82 16.24 -23.69
N CYS A 575 -5.79 16.06 -22.86
CA CYS A 575 -5.39 17.03 -21.85
C CYS A 575 -3.95 17.45 -22.12
N ASP A 576 -3.66 18.75 -21.96
CA ASP A 576 -2.31 19.30 -22.11
C ASP A 576 -1.40 19.01 -20.92
N PHE A 577 -1.95 18.44 -19.84
CA PHE A 577 -1.20 17.98 -18.68
C PHE A 577 -1.42 16.48 -18.45
N LEU A 578 -0.38 15.80 -17.96
CA LEU A 578 -0.45 14.40 -17.54
C LEU A 578 0.28 14.22 -16.21
N SER A 579 -0.43 13.65 -15.23
CA SER A 579 0.17 13.17 -13.99
C SER A 579 -0.02 11.66 -13.86
N ALA A 580 1.08 10.93 -13.69
CA ALA A 580 1.08 9.48 -13.60
C ALA A 580 1.94 8.99 -12.43
N ASN A 581 1.39 8.08 -11.64
CA ASN A 581 2.13 7.37 -10.59
C ASN A 581 2.70 6.08 -11.16
N MET A 582 3.96 5.81 -10.87
CA MET A 582 4.70 4.64 -11.31
C MET A 582 5.37 3.95 -10.13
N TYR A 583 5.55 2.63 -10.25
CA TYR A 583 6.14 1.82 -9.19
C TYR A 583 6.93 0.64 -9.74
N ALA A 584 8.04 0.34 -9.07
CA ALA A 584 8.87 -0.83 -9.31
C ALA A 584 9.44 -1.36 -7.99
N ARG A 585 9.94 -2.60 -8.06
CA ARG A 585 10.58 -3.26 -6.93
C ARG A 585 11.89 -3.89 -7.39
N SER A 586 12.94 -3.75 -6.59
CA SER A 586 14.23 -4.39 -6.85
C SER A 586 14.20 -5.88 -6.53
N LEU A 587 15.13 -6.65 -7.09
CA LEU A 587 15.36 -8.06 -6.73
C LEU A 587 15.70 -8.25 -5.25
N PHE A 588 16.18 -7.20 -4.58
CA PHE A 588 16.50 -7.18 -3.15
C PHE A 588 15.28 -6.82 -2.28
N GLY A 589 14.11 -6.61 -2.90
CA GLY A 589 12.87 -6.29 -2.20
C GLY A 589 12.71 -4.81 -1.86
N GLU A 590 13.55 -3.93 -2.40
CA GLU A 590 13.44 -2.49 -2.18
C GLU A 590 12.41 -1.87 -3.12
N ASP A 591 11.64 -0.92 -2.60
CA ASP A 591 10.51 -0.30 -3.28
C ASP A 591 10.90 1.07 -3.87
N ALA A 592 10.60 1.29 -5.15
CA ALA A 592 10.87 2.53 -5.86
C ALA A 592 9.58 3.15 -6.42
N LEU A 593 9.27 4.37 -5.99
CA LEU A 593 8.09 5.11 -6.41
C LEU A 593 8.49 6.27 -7.31
N ALA A 594 7.69 6.56 -8.33
CA ALA A 594 7.86 7.76 -9.13
C ALA A 594 6.51 8.43 -9.40
N ASN A 595 6.50 9.76 -9.35
CA ASN A 595 5.40 10.59 -9.80
C ASN A 595 5.90 11.42 -10.99
N LEU A 596 5.27 11.20 -12.14
CA LEU A 596 5.48 11.96 -13.36
C LEU A 596 4.46 13.10 -13.39
N SER A 597 4.91 14.32 -13.60
CA SER A 597 4.05 15.48 -13.84
C SER A 597 4.60 16.27 -15.02
N ILE A 598 3.90 16.22 -16.14
CA ILE A 598 4.33 16.80 -17.42
C ILE A 598 3.19 17.59 -18.07
N GLU A 599 3.55 18.63 -18.80
CA GLU A 599 2.65 19.50 -19.54
C GLU A 599 3.22 19.78 -20.95
N LYS A 600 2.33 20.04 -21.91
CA LYS A 600 2.70 20.50 -23.25
C LYS A 600 2.81 22.02 -23.24
N ILE A 601 3.93 22.53 -23.76
CA ILE A 601 4.11 23.98 -23.93
C ILE A 601 3.25 24.46 -25.11
N GLU A 602 2.41 25.47 -24.86
CA GLU A 602 1.65 26.15 -25.90
C GLU A 602 2.58 26.82 -26.92
N GLY A 603 2.44 26.46 -28.19
CA GLY A 603 3.15 27.06 -29.33
C GLY A 603 4.29 26.22 -29.93
N THR A 604 5.02 25.44 -29.13
CA THR A 604 6.09 24.55 -29.63
C THR A 604 5.69 23.08 -29.63
N GLY A 605 4.72 22.68 -28.80
CA GLY A 605 4.30 21.28 -28.65
C GLY A 605 5.31 20.41 -27.91
N ASN A 606 6.38 20.98 -27.37
CA ASN A 606 7.38 20.27 -26.55
C ASN A 606 6.81 19.98 -25.15
N ILE A 607 7.32 18.91 -24.54
CA ILE A 607 6.90 18.50 -23.19
C ILE A 607 7.87 19.06 -22.15
N GLN A 608 7.31 19.75 -21.16
CA GLN A 608 8.01 20.24 -19.98
C GLN A 608 7.41 19.61 -18.72
N GLY A 609 8.21 19.43 -17.67
CA GLY A 609 7.68 18.95 -16.40
C GLY A 609 8.76 18.53 -15.43
N HIS A 610 8.37 17.65 -14.50
CA HIS A 610 9.30 17.04 -13.57
C HIS A 610 8.85 15.62 -13.21
N VAL A 611 9.84 14.75 -12.98
CA VAL A 611 9.65 13.43 -12.37
C VAL A 611 10.20 13.49 -10.96
N ARG A 612 9.36 13.15 -9.98
CA ARG A 612 9.79 12.98 -8.58
C ARG A 612 9.92 11.50 -8.30
N ILE A 613 11.08 11.07 -7.85
CA ILE A 613 11.38 9.68 -7.56
C ILE A 613 11.65 9.59 -6.06
N ARG A 614 10.99 8.65 -5.38
CA ARG A 614 11.20 8.37 -3.97
C ARG A 614 11.54 6.91 -3.76
N SER A 615 12.50 6.65 -2.88
CA SER A 615 12.93 5.30 -2.50
C SER A 615 13.35 5.29 -1.03
N LYS A 616 13.42 4.10 -0.45
CA LYS A 616 14.02 3.88 0.86
C LYS A 616 15.54 4.09 0.85
N THR A 617 16.20 3.76 -0.27
CA THR A 617 17.65 3.87 -0.46
C THR A 617 18.01 5.02 -1.40
N GLN A 618 19.07 5.76 -1.05
CA GLN A 618 19.56 6.88 -1.85
C GLN A 618 20.01 6.44 -3.25
N GLY A 619 20.72 5.30 -3.33
CA GLY A 619 21.27 4.77 -4.58
C GLY A 619 20.21 4.57 -5.66
N ILE A 620 19.06 3.98 -5.32
CA ILE A 620 17.95 3.77 -6.26
C ILE A 620 17.37 5.11 -6.74
N ALA A 621 17.14 6.06 -5.83
CA ALA A 621 16.51 7.35 -6.19
C ALA A 621 17.39 8.20 -7.11
N LEU A 622 18.70 8.21 -6.89
CA LEU A 622 19.66 8.92 -7.74
C LEU A 622 19.80 8.25 -9.10
N SER A 623 20.05 6.94 -9.12
CA SER A 623 20.33 6.19 -10.35
C SER A 623 19.16 6.17 -11.33
N LEU A 624 17.93 6.01 -10.82
CA LEU A 624 16.74 6.15 -11.65
C LEU A 624 16.61 7.56 -12.23
N GLY A 625 17.01 8.57 -11.48
CA GLY A 625 16.98 9.96 -11.96
C GLY A 625 18.03 10.24 -13.03
N ASP A 626 19.24 9.70 -12.88
CA ASP A 626 20.29 9.79 -13.88
C ASP A 626 19.89 9.06 -15.17
N LYS A 627 19.29 7.86 -15.04
CA LYS A 627 18.77 7.11 -16.18
C LYS A 627 17.66 7.87 -16.91
N ILE A 628 16.74 8.51 -16.19
CA ILE A 628 15.70 9.36 -16.80
C ILE A 628 16.36 10.55 -17.52
N THR A 629 17.39 11.17 -16.94
CA THR A 629 18.11 12.28 -17.57
C THR A 629 18.84 11.87 -18.84
N LEU A 630 19.40 10.65 -18.87
CA LEU A 630 20.01 10.06 -20.08
C LEU A 630 18.94 9.72 -21.12
N ALA A 631 17.85 9.08 -20.71
CA ALA A 631 16.73 8.70 -21.58
C ALA A 631 16.01 9.91 -22.20
N GLN A 632 16.09 11.10 -21.59
CA GLN A 632 15.62 12.34 -22.18
C GLN A 632 16.47 12.82 -23.37
N LYS A 633 17.78 12.50 -23.39
CA LYS A 633 18.71 12.90 -24.44
C LYS A 633 18.70 11.94 -25.63
N GLU A 634 18.39 10.67 -25.39
CA GLU A 634 18.17 9.68 -26.44
C GLU A 634 16.85 9.98 -27.16
N VAL A 635 16.94 10.79 -28.21
CA VAL A 635 15.85 10.98 -29.16
C VAL A 635 15.52 9.60 -29.73
N ALA A 636 14.30 9.11 -29.48
CA ALA A 636 13.82 7.89 -30.10
C ALA A 636 14.09 7.97 -31.62
N PRO A 637 14.75 6.97 -32.23
CA PRO A 637 14.91 6.96 -33.67
C PRO A 637 13.51 7.03 -34.28
N LEU A 638 13.28 8.05 -35.10
CA LEU A 638 12.07 8.19 -35.90
C LEU A 638 11.83 6.86 -36.62
N ALA A 639 10.74 6.18 -36.26
CA ALA A 639 10.26 5.00 -36.96
C ALA A 639 9.78 5.35 -38.37
#